data_AF-A0A3M0WYW5-F1
#
_entry.id   AF-A0A3M0WYW5-F1
#
_cell.length_a   1.000
_cell.length_b   1.000
_cell.length_c   1.000
_cell.angle_alpha   90.00
_cell.angle_beta   90.00
_cell.angle_gamma   90.00
#
_symmetry.space_group_name_H-M   'P 1'
#
loop_
_entity.id
_entity.type
_entity.pdbx_description
1 polymer ?
#
loop_
_entity_poly.entity_id
_entity_poly.type
_entity_poly.pdbx_seq_one_letter_code
_entity_poly.pdbx_strand_id
1 'polypeptide(L)'
;MKPGFEWRTEEEADWDVPEMAEEAVQQPRKRPYWAVALVIVVVLAGGIGLAREVSRRVNDATASVTADLVSSHNLLVKADTASDDALFLSLLSGRDLQWTAVQEQLFAKDMLVNRAAFGMTLLEKSEPIDPAHLPDTAVSLQINPDFTEAVLAVPYTYAVRSQSGLTETIVLTQTAVYRRGTQRWLYAPPDSSFWGGWQTSDGEFVTVTYPQRDAETAEKLAADLDTAVAEACANLPLLNCPAAFHMTLRLGTDPALLLDATNMNILLTKPGQLELPTPTLMGLPANETSYQSLLKLYVRPTLAVAITDIVGYTCCIRAPVYGALLQYQLAQLGWESWPVTADDYQRLLLSGYGTRQLLTAWSQLTFDYLQGPNGWLVFTAVDFLTTHEPRQSAAAMQRQLMLHDTLTAWLAALRGGGIDDVQGIVAEMEQDWLDYAYAQAQKEPPIALPDQNLLALCSQSVVPGAASLYQYQFQNQSWQKITDVPFAFVNALPNDGGLIIQALDIGRDNNKNQTLWWHDGTLLPLLPEMAMSLSFGQADPSGQYVMVYVQTAENGRSAPLPYVVDLAACTEDGCTAEPAAGLPVWSPDGRHAILVRNQSLSNQTLFAVQNRVFVFSDLMPEAADLLLADRALRPIFNAPVLETGYAPFWVNAQQFGFFQYGATPDKQELMLASVYGDETEVVLSNEDLLAAVPEAERPSSLKLRYAFANPADPNMLIVAAFDVEAEDAYLFTYNRRHKNLTHSMTIGYDLDHSVDISPNGRFLIVTGSVPHLRPNGPNAFRNVT
;
A
#
# COMPACT_ATOMS: atom_id res chain seq x y z
N MET A 1 -26.20 53.56 -54.72
CA MET A 1 -27.15 53.58 -53.58
C MET A 1 -26.60 52.60 -52.54
N LYS A 2 -26.16 52.91 -51.32
CA LYS A 2 -26.17 54.12 -50.46
C LYS A 2 -24.71 54.57 -50.17
N PRO A 3 -24.46 55.85 -49.89
CA PRO A 3 -23.12 56.41 -49.70
C PRO A 3 -22.72 56.56 -48.22
N GLY A 4 -21.44 56.84 -47.99
CA GLY A 4 -20.77 56.89 -46.69
C GLY A 4 -20.95 58.21 -45.94
N PHE A 5 -20.65 58.15 -44.64
CA PHE A 5 -20.88 59.20 -43.67
C PHE A 5 -19.54 59.84 -43.27
N GLU A 6 -19.38 61.13 -43.53
CA GLU A 6 -18.23 61.98 -43.21
C GLU A 6 -18.72 63.06 -42.23
N TRP A 7 -17.96 63.31 -41.15
CA TRP A 7 -18.30 64.35 -40.18
C TRP A 7 -17.81 65.72 -40.66
N ARG A 8 -18.75 66.67 -40.77
CA ARG A 8 -18.52 68.12 -40.69
C ARG A 8 -19.31 68.68 -39.51
N THR A 9 -18.76 69.67 -38.84
CA THR A 9 -19.53 70.60 -37.99
C THR A 9 -19.33 72.02 -38.52
N GLU A 10 -20.45 72.66 -38.82
CA GLU A 10 -20.67 74.11 -38.98
C GLU A 10 -20.43 74.77 -37.60
N GLU A 11 -19.99 76.02 -37.45
CA GLU A 11 -20.67 77.25 -37.87
C GLU A 11 -19.68 78.37 -38.25
N GLU A 12 -19.93 78.95 -39.42
CA GLU A 12 -19.37 80.21 -39.90
C GLU A 12 -20.21 81.37 -39.36
N ALA A 13 -19.56 82.39 -38.80
CA ALA A 13 -20.12 83.72 -38.64
C ALA A 13 -19.17 84.72 -39.30
N ASP A 14 -19.58 85.09 -40.51
CA ASP A 14 -19.37 86.33 -41.26
C ASP A 14 -18.49 87.39 -40.59
N TRP A 15 -17.38 87.74 -41.24
CA TRP A 15 -16.69 89.01 -41.04
C TRP A 15 -16.40 89.65 -42.40
N ASP A 16 -17.18 90.70 -42.66
CA ASP A 16 -17.03 91.63 -43.77
C ASP A 16 -15.59 92.14 -43.92
N VAL A 17 -15.15 92.13 -45.17
CA VAL A 17 -13.91 92.76 -45.62
C VAL A 17 -14.15 94.26 -45.80
N PRO A 18 -13.36 95.15 -45.17
CA PRO A 18 -13.26 96.53 -45.62
C PRO A 18 -12.05 96.71 -46.55
N GLU A 19 -12.30 97.49 -47.59
CA GLU A 19 -11.38 97.94 -48.62
C GLU A 19 -10.09 98.59 -48.09
N MET A 20 -9.05 98.43 -48.90
CA MET A 20 -7.77 99.14 -48.83
C MET A 20 -7.96 100.66 -48.69
N ALA A 21 -7.38 101.23 -47.63
CA ALA A 21 -7.04 102.64 -47.55
C ALA A 21 -5.51 102.80 -47.43
N GLU A 22 -5.02 103.76 -48.19
CA GLU A 22 -3.61 104.05 -48.50
C GLU A 22 -2.73 104.37 -47.28
N GLU A 23 -1.44 104.14 -47.51
CA GLU A 23 -0.30 104.28 -46.60
C GLU A 23 -0.20 105.65 -45.92
N ALA A 24 -0.10 105.63 -44.58
CA ALA A 24 0.60 106.66 -43.83
C ALA A 24 1.86 106.03 -43.20
N VAL A 25 3.03 106.41 -43.73
CA VAL A 25 4.35 106.04 -43.23
C VAL A 25 4.49 106.47 -41.77
N GLN A 26 4.35 105.52 -40.85
CA GLN A 26 4.76 105.69 -39.45
C GLN A 26 6.14 105.05 -39.22
N GLN A 27 7.02 105.85 -38.63
CA GLN A 27 8.43 105.57 -38.36
C GLN A 27 8.66 104.23 -37.63
N PRO A 28 9.79 103.55 -37.88
CA PRO A 28 10.11 102.28 -37.26
C PRO A 28 10.44 102.49 -35.78
N ARG A 29 9.45 102.31 -34.91
CA ARG A 29 9.71 102.05 -33.49
C ARG A 29 10.35 100.67 -33.39
N LYS A 30 11.64 100.62 -33.04
CA LYS A 30 12.37 99.41 -32.67
C LYS A 30 11.56 98.63 -31.63
N ARG A 31 10.76 97.66 -32.08
CA ARG A 31 10.16 96.66 -31.20
C ARG A 31 11.31 95.87 -30.60
N PRO A 32 11.39 95.77 -29.27
CA PRO A 32 12.51 95.07 -28.67
C PRO A 32 12.39 93.58 -28.98
N TYR A 33 13.37 93.01 -29.67
CA TYR A 33 13.48 91.56 -29.87
C TYR A 33 13.49 90.77 -28.55
N TRP A 34 13.79 91.42 -27.42
CA TRP A 34 13.64 90.82 -26.08
C TRP A 34 12.20 90.48 -25.72
N ALA A 35 11.19 91.22 -26.20
CA ALA A 35 9.79 90.95 -25.87
C ALA A 35 9.26 89.68 -26.54
N VAL A 36 9.67 89.40 -27.79
CA VAL A 36 9.30 88.14 -28.49
C VAL A 36 10.09 86.94 -27.95
N ALA A 37 11.38 87.13 -27.66
CA ALA A 37 12.18 86.11 -26.99
C ALA A 37 11.62 85.78 -25.59
N LEU A 38 11.12 86.77 -24.85
CA LEU A 38 10.51 86.57 -23.53
C LEU A 38 9.17 85.85 -23.62
N VAL A 39 8.33 86.12 -24.63
CA VAL A 39 7.10 85.35 -24.87
C VAL A 39 7.41 83.90 -25.24
N ILE A 40 8.38 83.64 -26.12
CA ILE A 40 8.80 82.27 -26.48
C ILE A 40 9.38 81.55 -25.26
N VAL A 41 10.18 82.22 -24.44
CA VAL A 41 10.72 81.66 -23.19
C VAL A 41 9.61 81.40 -22.17
N VAL A 42 8.59 82.26 -22.07
CA VAL A 42 7.44 82.04 -21.17
C VAL A 42 6.54 80.90 -21.66
N VAL A 43 6.33 80.76 -22.98
CA VAL A 43 5.57 79.64 -23.55
C VAL A 43 6.35 78.32 -23.43
N LEU A 44 7.66 78.33 -23.66
CA LEU A 44 8.53 77.16 -23.43
C LEU A 44 8.62 76.81 -21.94
N ALA A 45 8.79 77.79 -21.05
CA ALA A 45 8.83 77.57 -19.61
C ALA A 45 7.47 77.10 -19.07
N GLY A 46 6.36 77.63 -19.61
CA GLY A 46 4.99 77.19 -19.31
C GLY A 46 4.70 75.78 -19.83
N GLY A 47 5.15 75.45 -21.05
CA GLY A 47 5.05 74.11 -21.63
C GLY A 47 5.89 73.08 -20.86
N ILE A 48 7.12 73.44 -20.46
CA ILE A 48 7.97 72.60 -19.60
C ILE A 48 7.36 72.47 -18.19
N GLY A 49 6.74 73.52 -17.66
CA GLY A 49 6.04 73.50 -16.38
C GLY A 49 4.82 72.58 -16.40
N LEU A 50 3.99 72.67 -17.43
CA LEU A 50 2.83 71.78 -17.64
C LEU A 50 3.26 70.34 -17.88
N ALA A 51 4.28 70.09 -18.70
CA ALA A 51 4.82 68.75 -18.90
C ALA A 51 5.36 68.14 -17.60
N ARG A 52 6.07 68.92 -16.78
CA ARG A 52 6.54 68.47 -15.46
C ARG A 52 5.41 68.20 -14.48
N GLU A 53 4.39 69.03 -14.46
CA GLU A 53 3.23 68.84 -13.57
C GLU A 53 2.41 67.62 -13.99
N VAL A 54 2.21 67.42 -15.30
CA VAL A 54 1.57 66.21 -15.84
C VAL A 54 2.42 64.97 -15.53
N SER A 55 3.74 64.99 -15.75
CA SER A 55 4.61 63.87 -15.40
C SER A 55 4.63 63.59 -13.90
N ARG A 56 4.60 64.61 -13.03
CA ARG A 56 4.48 64.41 -11.58
C ARG A 56 3.15 63.75 -11.21
N ARG A 57 2.04 64.26 -11.73
CA ARG A 57 0.71 63.69 -11.46
C ARG A 57 0.57 62.25 -11.97
N VAL A 58 1.13 61.95 -13.14
CA VAL A 58 1.17 60.59 -13.70
C VAL A 58 2.06 59.69 -12.84
N ASN A 59 3.23 60.15 -12.41
CA ASN A 59 4.11 59.38 -11.53
C ASN A 59 3.48 59.14 -10.15
N ASP A 60 2.86 60.15 -9.55
CA ASP A 60 2.18 60.04 -8.24
C ASP A 60 0.96 59.11 -8.33
N ALA A 61 0.17 59.22 -9.39
CA ALA A 61 -0.96 58.32 -9.63
C ALA A 61 -0.50 56.88 -9.88
N THR A 62 0.57 56.69 -10.67
CA THR A 62 1.14 55.36 -10.94
C THR A 62 1.71 54.76 -9.65
N ALA A 63 2.44 55.52 -8.84
CA ALA A 63 2.97 55.06 -7.55
C ALA A 63 1.84 54.66 -6.59
N SER A 64 0.75 55.44 -6.51
CA SER A 64 -0.42 55.10 -5.70
C SER A 64 -1.08 53.81 -6.17
N VAL A 65 -1.31 53.66 -7.49
CA VAL A 65 -1.93 52.46 -8.05
C VAL A 65 -1.04 51.23 -7.83
N THR A 66 0.27 51.37 -8.02
CA THR A 66 1.25 50.31 -7.75
C THR A 66 1.19 49.87 -6.29
N ALA A 67 1.15 50.81 -5.33
CA ALA A 67 1.05 50.48 -3.91
C ALA A 67 -0.26 49.74 -3.58
N ASP A 68 -1.40 50.18 -4.12
CA ASP A 68 -2.70 49.55 -3.91
C ASP A 68 -2.76 48.12 -4.50
N LEU A 69 -2.16 47.93 -5.68
CA LEU A 69 -2.12 46.63 -6.34
C LEU A 69 -1.21 45.65 -5.60
N VAL A 70 -0.01 46.08 -5.21
CA VAL A 70 0.90 45.27 -4.40
C VAL A 70 0.27 44.92 -3.06
N SER A 71 -0.43 45.87 -2.43
CA SER A 71 -1.19 45.59 -1.20
C SER A 71 -2.26 44.51 -1.41
N SER A 72 -3.00 44.59 -2.52
CA SER A 72 -4.04 43.60 -2.85
C SER A 72 -3.45 42.21 -3.09
N HIS A 73 -2.29 42.12 -3.76
CA HIS A 73 -1.59 40.85 -3.95
C HIS A 73 -1.00 40.29 -2.65
N ASN A 74 -0.39 41.13 -1.81
CA ASN A 74 0.12 40.70 -0.50
C ASN A 74 -1.02 40.17 0.40
N LEU A 75 -2.22 40.75 0.31
CA LEU A 75 -3.40 40.22 0.99
C LEU A 75 -3.84 38.86 0.44
N LEU A 76 -3.75 38.65 -0.88
CA LEU A 76 -4.06 37.36 -1.52
C LEU A 76 -3.11 36.26 -1.02
N VAL A 77 -1.79 36.52 -1.07
CA VAL A 77 -0.77 35.57 -0.60
C VAL A 77 -0.93 35.31 0.90
N LYS A 78 -1.29 36.33 1.69
CA LYS A 78 -1.58 36.18 3.11
C LYS A 78 -2.81 35.31 3.36
N ALA A 79 -3.88 35.46 2.58
CA ALA A 79 -5.07 34.64 2.69
C ALA A 79 -4.76 33.17 2.41
N ASP A 80 -4.00 32.88 1.35
CA ASP A 80 -3.52 31.55 0.97
C ASP A 80 -2.67 30.93 2.08
N THR A 81 -1.66 31.69 2.54
CA THR A 81 -0.75 31.29 3.61
C THR A 81 -1.44 31.00 4.95
N ALA A 82 -2.51 31.72 5.26
CA ALA A 82 -3.27 31.57 6.49
C ALA A 82 -4.50 30.67 6.35
N SER A 83 -4.77 30.16 5.13
CA SER A 83 -5.99 29.43 4.77
C SER A 83 -7.27 30.17 5.20
N ASP A 84 -7.31 31.49 4.99
CA ASP A 84 -8.44 32.36 5.34
C ASP A 84 -9.40 32.50 4.13
N ASP A 85 -10.36 31.56 4.04
CA ASP A 85 -11.36 31.52 2.97
C ASP A 85 -12.14 32.84 2.82
N ALA A 86 -12.53 33.46 3.94
CA ALA A 86 -13.34 34.67 3.94
C ALA A 86 -12.56 35.86 3.38
N LEU A 87 -11.29 36.00 3.75
CA LEU A 87 -10.40 36.99 3.17
C LEU A 87 -10.17 36.72 1.69
N PHE A 88 -9.88 35.48 1.30
CA PHE A 88 -9.65 35.09 -0.09
C PHE A 88 -10.85 35.42 -0.99
N LEU A 89 -12.05 35.02 -0.61
CA LEU A 89 -13.28 35.31 -1.35
C LEU A 89 -13.52 36.81 -1.53
N SER A 90 -13.13 37.63 -0.55
CA SER A 90 -13.25 39.10 -0.64
C SER A 90 -12.29 39.76 -1.66
N LEU A 91 -11.29 39.02 -2.13
CA LEU A 91 -10.27 39.49 -3.08
C LEU A 91 -10.57 39.06 -4.51
N LEU A 92 -11.51 38.14 -4.74
CA LEU A 92 -11.92 37.70 -6.07
C LEU A 92 -12.85 38.72 -6.73
N SER A 93 -12.74 38.87 -8.05
CA SER A 93 -13.55 39.83 -8.81
C SER A 93 -15.03 39.46 -8.90
N GLY A 94 -15.37 38.17 -8.82
CA GLY A 94 -16.73 37.63 -8.96
C GLY A 94 -17.39 37.88 -10.34
N ARG A 95 -16.65 38.36 -11.34
CA ARG A 95 -17.17 38.68 -12.68
C ARG A 95 -17.46 37.45 -13.52
N ASP A 96 -16.75 36.36 -13.25
CA ASP A 96 -16.90 35.06 -13.88
C ASP A 96 -17.07 34.00 -12.80
N LEU A 97 -18.30 33.46 -12.70
CA LEU A 97 -18.66 32.50 -11.67
C LEU A 97 -17.92 31.16 -11.82
N GLN A 98 -17.63 30.74 -13.06
CA GLN A 98 -16.91 29.48 -13.31
C GLN A 98 -15.45 29.62 -12.90
N TRP A 99 -14.80 30.70 -13.34
CA TRP A 99 -13.42 30.98 -12.94
C TRP A 99 -13.29 31.13 -11.42
N THR A 100 -14.21 31.84 -10.77
CA THR A 100 -14.23 32.00 -9.30
C THR A 100 -14.36 30.65 -8.59
N ALA A 101 -15.27 29.79 -9.02
CA ALA A 101 -15.43 28.45 -8.43
C ALA A 101 -14.17 27.58 -8.58
N VAL A 102 -13.41 27.74 -9.67
CA VAL A 102 -12.13 27.04 -9.85
C VAL A 102 -11.06 27.60 -8.92
N GLN A 103 -10.99 28.92 -8.75
CA GLN A 103 -10.04 29.54 -7.80
C GLN A 103 -10.30 29.10 -6.36
N GLU A 104 -11.57 28.97 -5.96
CA GLU A 104 -11.95 28.41 -4.66
C GLU A 104 -11.47 26.97 -4.49
N GLN A 105 -11.59 26.12 -5.53
CA GLN A 105 -11.09 24.75 -5.48
C GLN A 105 -9.57 24.68 -5.42
N LEU A 106 -8.87 25.54 -6.17
CA LEU A 106 -7.41 25.65 -6.10
C LEU A 106 -6.96 26.09 -4.72
N PHE A 107 -7.64 27.07 -4.12
CA PHE A 107 -7.37 27.52 -2.75
C PHE A 107 -7.57 26.40 -1.73
N ALA A 108 -8.71 25.69 -1.79
CA ALA A 108 -9.02 24.60 -0.87
C ALA A 108 -8.02 23.43 -0.94
N LYS A 109 -7.31 23.27 -2.06
CA LYS A 109 -6.27 22.26 -2.26
C LYS A 109 -4.84 22.76 -2.07
N ASP A 110 -4.65 24.00 -1.61
CA ASP A 110 -3.31 24.63 -1.51
C ASP A 110 -2.56 24.60 -2.87
N MET A 111 -3.29 24.94 -3.94
CA MET A 111 -2.80 24.95 -5.32
C MET A 111 -2.86 26.33 -5.97
N LEU A 112 -3.21 27.39 -5.22
CA LEU A 112 -3.23 28.74 -5.76
C LEU A 112 -1.80 29.18 -6.11
N VAL A 113 -0.90 29.18 -5.12
CA VAL A 113 0.54 29.47 -5.30
C VAL A 113 1.38 28.21 -5.18
N ASN A 114 1.14 27.39 -4.16
CA ASN A 114 1.88 26.15 -3.96
C ASN A 114 1.60 25.16 -5.12
N ARG A 115 2.58 24.30 -5.41
CA ARG A 115 2.54 23.31 -6.51
C ARG A 115 2.93 21.93 -6.01
N ALA A 116 2.67 21.65 -4.73
CA ALA A 116 3.05 20.41 -4.07
C ALA A 116 2.42 19.17 -4.72
N ALA A 117 1.21 19.30 -5.28
CA ALA A 117 0.55 18.25 -6.06
C ALA A 117 1.34 17.84 -7.33
N PHE A 118 2.27 18.69 -7.78
CA PHE A 118 3.21 18.43 -8.88
C PHE A 118 4.63 18.11 -8.36
N GLY A 119 4.81 17.84 -7.07
CA GLY A 119 6.12 17.57 -6.48
C GLY A 119 7.00 18.81 -6.28
N MET A 120 6.43 20.01 -6.36
CA MET A 120 7.14 21.29 -6.17
C MET A 120 6.61 21.98 -4.91
N THR A 121 7.39 21.95 -3.82
CA THR A 121 6.96 22.54 -2.55
C THR A 121 7.46 23.97 -2.43
N LEU A 122 6.60 24.92 -2.13
CA LEU A 122 7.00 26.32 -1.91
C LEU A 122 7.95 26.41 -0.68
N LEU A 123 9.17 26.96 -0.86
CA LEU A 123 10.21 26.98 0.18
C LEU A 123 10.05 28.09 1.21
N GLU A 124 9.73 29.30 0.75
CA GLU A 124 9.48 30.45 1.60
C GLU A 124 8.10 31.00 1.24
N LYS A 125 7.22 31.11 2.25
CA LYS A 125 5.98 31.87 2.10
C LYS A 125 6.39 33.31 1.82
N SER A 126 6.15 33.76 0.58
CA SER A 126 6.75 34.98 0.02
C SER A 126 6.62 36.15 0.98
N GLU A 127 7.76 36.80 1.27
CA GLU A 127 7.75 38.05 2.01
C GLU A 127 6.85 39.06 1.30
N PRO A 128 6.11 39.91 2.04
CA PRO A 128 5.29 40.94 1.43
C PRO A 128 6.13 41.80 0.49
N ILE A 129 5.68 41.95 -0.76
CA ILE A 129 6.36 42.79 -1.74
C ILE A 129 6.26 44.24 -1.26
N ASP A 130 7.40 44.94 -1.19
CA ASP A 130 7.43 46.38 -0.89
C ASP A 130 7.33 47.18 -2.21
N PRO A 131 6.25 47.97 -2.40
CA PRO A 131 6.07 48.74 -3.62
C PRO A 131 7.19 49.77 -3.87
N ALA A 132 7.90 50.24 -2.84
CA ALA A 132 9.00 51.19 -3.00
C ALA A 132 10.26 50.57 -3.62
N HIS A 133 10.44 49.25 -3.45
CA HIS A 133 11.61 48.50 -3.90
C HIS A 133 11.32 47.64 -5.14
N LEU A 134 10.10 47.68 -5.69
CA LEU A 134 9.70 46.97 -6.92
C LEU A 134 10.75 47.04 -8.06
N PRO A 135 11.34 48.21 -8.40
CA PRO A 135 12.34 48.31 -9.47
C PRO A 135 13.62 47.49 -9.23
N ASP A 136 13.93 47.19 -7.96
CA ASP A 136 15.11 46.42 -7.55
C ASP A 136 14.79 44.92 -7.39
N THR A 137 13.53 44.52 -7.63
CA THR A 137 13.09 43.12 -7.56
C THR A 137 12.93 42.49 -8.95
N ALA A 138 12.82 41.17 -8.99
CA ALA A 138 12.47 40.42 -10.20
C ALA A 138 10.94 40.41 -10.49
N VAL A 139 10.14 41.17 -9.74
CA VAL A 139 8.69 41.29 -9.95
C VAL A 139 8.42 42.28 -11.09
N SER A 140 7.58 41.90 -12.04
CA SER A 140 7.18 42.75 -13.17
C SER A 140 5.74 43.20 -13.01
N LEU A 141 5.48 44.50 -13.19
CA LEU A 141 4.15 45.09 -13.13
C LEU A 141 3.85 45.86 -14.42
N GLN A 142 2.78 45.46 -15.10
CA GLN A 142 2.25 46.14 -16.27
C GLN A 142 0.85 46.66 -15.95
N ILE A 143 0.63 47.97 -16.10
CA ILE A 143 -0.66 48.61 -15.84
C ILE A 143 -1.18 49.16 -17.16
N ASN A 144 -2.45 48.94 -17.45
CA ASN A 144 -3.06 49.50 -18.65
C ASN A 144 -3.16 51.04 -18.55
N PRO A 145 -3.15 51.78 -19.68
CA PRO A 145 -3.17 53.25 -19.65
C PRO A 145 -4.37 53.87 -18.90
N ASP A 146 -5.49 53.15 -18.84
CA ASP A 146 -6.73 53.60 -18.18
C ASP A 146 -6.78 53.27 -16.67
N PHE A 147 -5.76 52.62 -16.11
CA PHE A 147 -5.69 52.18 -14.70
C PHE A 147 -6.91 51.36 -14.25
N THR A 148 -7.39 50.47 -15.13
CA THR A 148 -8.51 49.55 -14.88
C THR A 148 -8.08 48.09 -14.81
N GLU A 149 -6.92 47.76 -15.38
CA GLU A 149 -6.36 46.41 -15.44
C GLU A 149 -4.85 46.46 -15.22
N ALA A 150 -4.33 45.45 -14.54
CA ALA A 150 -2.90 45.29 -14.35
C ALA A 150 -2.50 43.82 -14.28
N VAL A 151 -1.31 43.53 -14.76
CA VAL A 151 -0.70 42.21 -14.80
C VAL A 151 0.55 42.25 -13.91
N LEU A 152 0.59 41.38 -12.92
CA LEU A 152 1.70 41.24 -11.98
C LEU A 152 2.36 39.87 -12.19
N ALA A 153 3.65 39.85 -12.48
CA ALA A 153 4.44 38.62 -12.60
C ALA A 153 5.40 38.50 -11.42
N VAL A 154 5.24 37.46 -10.60
CA VAL A 154 5.95 37.28 -9.33
C VAL A 154 6.76 35.98 -9.37
N PRO A 155 8.08 36.02 -9.11
CA PRO A 155 8.89 34.82 -8.99
C PRO A 155 8.67 34.15 -7.64
N TYR A 156 8.39 32.85 -7.66
CA TYR A 156 8.26 31.99 -6.49
C TYR A 156 9.34 30.91 -6.50
N THR A 157 9.86 30.59 -5.32
CA THR A 157 10.96 29.64 -5.14
C THR A 157 10.41 28.32 -4.60
N TYR A 158 10.71 27.22 -5.31
CA TYR A 158 10.22 25.87 -4.96
C TYR A 158 11.38 24.93 -4.68
N ALA A 159 11.16 24.02 -3.73
CA ALA A 159 11.95 22.82 -3.53
C ALA A 159 11.38 21.70 -4.39
N VAL A 160 12.26 21.05 -5.15
CA VAL A 160 11.97 19.85 -5.94
C VAL A 160 12.93 18.76 -5.51
N ARG A 161 12.43 17.55 -5.32
CA ARG A 161 13.28 16.40 -5.02
C ARG A 161 13.80 15.82 -6.34
N SER A 162 15.12 15.75 -6.48
CA SER A 162 15.77 15.11 -7.62
C SER A 162 15.70 13.60 -7.51
N GLN A 163 16.06 12.89 -8.59
CA GLN A 163 16.10 11.42 -8.60
C GLN A 163 17.13 10.83 -7.65
N SER A 164 18.19 11.57 -7.32
CA SER A 164 19.19 11.16 -6.33
C SER A 164 18.72 11.39 -4.88
N GLY A 165 17.47 11.85 -4.69
CA GLY A 165 16.89 12.16 -3.38
C GLY A 165 17.34 13.51 -2.82
N LEU A 166 18.15 14.29 -3.55
CA LEU A 166 18.59 15.62 -3.14
C LEU A 166 17.47 16.65 -3.36
N THR A 167 17.42 17.67 -2.53
CA THR A 167 16.48 18.79 -2.71
C THR A 167 17.16 19.88 -3.53
N GLU A 168 16.58 20.20 -4.68
CA GLU A 168 17.01 21.27 -5.57
C GLU A 168 16.02 22.44 -5.48
N THR A 169 16.53 23.65 -5.70
CA THR A 169 15.72 24.87 -5.66
C THR A 169 15.51 25.41 -7.07
N ILE A 170 14.26 25.68 -7.44
CA ILE A 170 13.88 26.28 -8.73
C ILE A 170 13.07 27.55 -8.54
N VAL A 171 12.99 28.38 -9.58
CA VAL A 171 12.22 29.63 -9.56
C VAL A 171 11.25 29.66 -10.74
N LEU A 172 9.96 29.77 -10.43
CA LEU A 172 8.89 29.90 -11.41
C LEU A 172 8.18 31.24 -11.24
N THR A 173 7.99 31.96 -12.34
CA THR A 173 7.28 33.24 -12.37
C THR A 173 5.79 32.99 -12.61
N GLN A 174 4.96 33.23 -11.59
CA GLN A 174 3.52 33.17 -11.73
C GLN A 174 2.95 34.52 -12.11
N THR A 175 1.91 34.51 -12.96
CA THR A 175 1.25 35.74 -13.41
C THR A 175 -0.13 35.87 -12.79
N ALA A 176 -0.42 37.01 -12.18
CA ALA A 176 -1.72 37.37 -11.62
C ALA A 176 -2.30 38.59 -12.35
N VAL A 177 -3.57 38.51 -12.75
CA VAL A 177 -4.30 39.61 -13.39
C VAL A 177 -5.24 40.24 -12.37
N TYR A 178 -5.19 41.56 -12.29
CA TYR A 178 -6.02 42.36 -11.41
C TYR A 178 -6.88 43.33 -12.20
N ARG A 179 -8.11 43.52 -11.74
CA ARG A 179 -9.00 44.58 -12.27
C ARG A 179 -9.47 45.49 -11.16
N ARG A 180 -9.68 46.75 -11.51
CA ARG A 180 -10.15 47.76 -10.57
C ARG A 180 -11.60 47.50 -10.16
N GLY A 181 -11.81 47.26 -8.87
CA GLY A 181 -13.11 47.26 -8.22
C GLY A 181 -13.51 48.66 -7.72
N THR A 182 -14.60 48.74 -6.96
CA THR A 182 -15.10 50.01 -6.40
C THR A 182 -14.21 50.56 -5.28
N GLN A 183 -13.54 49.68 -4.53
CA GLN A 183 -12.72 50.05 -3.36
C GLN A 183 -11.28 49.54 -3.41
N ARG A 184 -10.97 48.52 -4.23
CA ARG A 184 -9.65 47.88 -4.30
C ARG A 184 -9.44 47.20 -5.65
N TRP A 185 -8.22 46.74 -5.89
CA TRP A 185 -7.91 45.82 -6.98
C TRP A 185 -8.34 44.40 -6.61
N LEU A 186 -8.99 43.71 -7.55
CA LEU A 186 -9.53 42.37 -7.35
C LEU A 186 -8.84 41.38 -8.29
N TYR A 187 -8.52 40.19 -7.80
CA TYR A 187 -7.96 39.10 -8.58
C TYR A 187 -9.02 38.61 -9.59
N ALA A 188 -8.66 38.60 -10.86
CA ALA A 188 -9.60 38.51 -11.96
C ALA A 188 -9.10 37.55 -13.06
N PRO A 189 -10.03 36.96 -13.85
CA PRO A 189 -9.63 36.17 -15.01
C PRO A 189 -8.92 37.03 -16.06
N PRO A 190 -7.88 36.50 -16.72
CA PRO A 190 -7.26 37.14 -17.89
C PRO A 190 -8.23 37.19 -19.07
N ASP A 191 -8.20 38.28 -19.84
CA ASP A 191 -8.97 38.41 -21.08
C ASP A 191 -8.30 37.64 -22.25
N SER A 192 -9.03 37.40 -23.34
CA SER A 192 -8.49 36.67 -24.50
C SER A 192 -7.25 37.35 -25.11
N SER A 193 -7.17 38.69 -25.04
CA SER A 193 -6.02 39.46 -25.52
C SER A 193 -4.76 39.22 -24.69
N PHE A 194 -4.87 38.81 -23.42
CA PHE A 194 -3.71 38.49 -22.57
C PHE A 194 -2.93 37.29 -23.11
N TRP A 195 -3.64 36.30 -23.65
CA TRP A 195 -3.07 35.05 -24.18
C TRP A 195 -2.54 35.18 -25.61
N GLY A 196 -3.12 36.10 -26.39
CA GLY A 196 -2.80 36.26 -27.81
C GLY A 196 -3.50 35.22 -28.70
N GLY A 197 -2.99 35.04 -29.93
CA GLY A 197 -3.50 34.03 -30.84
C GLY A 197 -3.08 32.61 -30.45
N TRP A 198 -3.80 31.59 -30.91
CA TRP A 198 -3.35 30.21 -30.80
C TRP A 198 -2.34 29.89 -31.91
N GLN A 199 -1.28 29.16 -31.55
CA GLN A 199 -0.24 28.66 -32.43
C GLN A 199 -0.12 27.14 -32.30
N THR A 200 0.47 26.50 -33.30
CA THR A 200 0.65 25.04 -33.35
C THR A 200 2.09 24.74 -33.75
N SER A 201 2.69 23.76 -33.07
CA SER A 201 3.96 23.16 -33.42
C SER A 201 3.74 21.68 -33.70
N ASP A 202 4.15 21.22 -34.87
CA ASP A 202 4.00 19.83 -35.32
C ASP A 202 5.32 19.07 -35.18
N GLY A 203 5.33 18.04 -34.33
CA GLY A 203 6.41 17.04 -34.21
C GLY A 203 6.13 15.78 -35.02
N GLU A 204 6.99 14.75 -34.85
CA GLU A 204 6.81 13.45 -35.49
C GLU A 204 5.67 12.64 -34.83
N PHE A 205 5.56 12.72 -33.51
CA PHE A 205 4.59 12.00 -32.68
C PHE A 205 3.59 12.91 -31.97
N VAL A 206 3.98 14.15 -31.67
CA VAL A 206 3.16 15.08 -30.89
C VAL A 206 2.94 16.39 -31.64
N THR A 207 1.67 16.77 -31.84
CA THR A 207 1.31 18.15 -32.22
C THR A 207 0.89 18.92 -30.97
N VAL A 208 1.57 20.04 -30.69
CA VAL A 208 1.27 20.91 -29.54
C VAL A 208 0.61 22.20 -30.01
N THR A 209 -0.58 22.50 -29.47
CA THR A 209 -1.29 23.77 -29.66
C THR A 209 -1.22 24.62 -28.40
N TYR A 210 -0.78 25.87 -28.50
CA TYR A 210 -0.48 26.73 -27.36
C TYR A 210 -0.79 28.22 -27.65
N PRO A 211 -0.99 29.06 -26.62
CA PRO A 211 -1.19 30.50 -26.79
C PRO A 211 0.12 31.22 -27.14
N GLN A 212 0.05 32.27 -27.96
CA GLN A 212 1.19 33.05 -28.41
C GLN A 212 2.05 33.61 -27.27
N ARG A 213 1.42 33.93 -26.12
CA ARG A 213 2.12 34.36 -24.92
C ARG A 213 3.21 33.38 -24.46
N ASP A 214 2.96 32.09 -24.61
CA ASP A 214 3.83 31.02 -24.11
C ASP A 214 4.77 30.46 -25.21
N ALA A 215 4.81 31.08 -26.41
CA ALA A 215 5.47 30.52 -27.59
C ALA A 215 6.92 30.06 -27.35
N GLU A 216 7.75 30.90 -26.73
CA GLU A 216 9.16 30.56 -26.48
C GLU A 216 9.33 29.27 -25.65
N THR A 217 8.56 29.13 -24.56
CA THR A 217 8.63 27.94 -23.71
C THR A 217 7.90 26.75 -24.33
N ALA A 218 6.76 26.99 -24.99
CA ALA A 218 5.92 25.96 -25.58
C ALA A 218 6.55 25.30 -26.81
N GLU A 219 7.27 26.04 -27.66
CA GLU A 219 8.02 25.48 -28.79
C GLU A 219 9.14 24.56 -28.31
N LYS A 220 9.87 24.97 -27.26
CA LYS A 220 10.90 24.14 -26.64
C LYS A 220 10.29 22.87 -26.02
N LEU A 221 9.20 23.02 -25.26
CA LEU A 221 8.46 21.89 -24.70
C LEU A 221 7.97 20.94 -25.79
N ALA A 222 7.44 21.44 -26.91
CA ALA A 222 6.95 20.60 -27.99
C ALA A 222 8.05 19.68 -28.54
N ALA A 223 9.25 20.20 -28.77
CA ALA A 223 10.39 19.41 -29.23
C ALA A 223 10.85 18.36 -28.19
N ASP A 224 10.90 18.73 -26.91
CA ASP A 224 11.31 17.82 -25.84
C ASP A 224 10.26 16.72 -25.57
N LEU A 225 8.97 17.05 -25.69
CA LEU A 225 7.87 16.09 -25.56
C LEU A 225 7.88 15.08 -26.71
N ASP A 226 8.08 15.54 -27.94
CA ASP A 226 8.22 14.69 -29.11
C ASP A 226 9.41 13.73 -28.96
N THR A 227 10.54 14.26 -28.49
CA THR A 227 11.74 13.47 -28.19
C THR A 227 11.48 12.41 -27.11
N ALA A 228 10.77 12.76 -26.04
CA ALA A 228 10.44 11.81 -24.96
C ALA A 228 9.54 10.67 -25.47
N VAL A 229 8.55 10.96 -26.32
CA VAL A 229 7.69 9.93 -26.94
C VAL A 229 8.51 9.05 -27.89
N ALA A 230 9.39 9.64 -28.70
CA ALA A 230 10.31 8.89 -29.55
C ALA A 230 11.22 7.95 -28.74
N GLU A 231 11.74 8.43 -27.61
CA GLU A 231 12.56 7.63 -26.69
C GLU A 231 11.76 6.47 -26.10
N ALA A 232 10.53 6.71 -25.65
CA ALA A 232 9.64 5.66 -25.16
C ALA A 232 9.40 4.58 -26.23
N CYS A 233 9.16 4.99 -27.48
CA CYS A 233 8.99 4.09 -28.61
C CYS A 233 10.24 3.26 -28.95
N ALA A 234 11.43 3.84 -28.76
CA ALA A 234 12.69 3.17 -29.06
C ALA A 234 13.16 2.23 -27.93
N ASN A 235 12.95 2.62 -26.68
CA ASN A 235 13.59 1.99 -25.52
C ASN A 235 12.65 1.08 -24.71
N LEU A 236 11.32 1.28 -24.74
CA LEU A 236 10.41 0.44 -23.98
C LEU A 236 10.18 -0.92 -24.68
N PRO A 237 10.45 -2.05 -24.00
CA PRO A 237 10.30 -3.37 -24.61
C PRO A 237 8.85 -3.66 -25.02
N LEU A 238 8.66 -4.10 -26.26
CA LEU A 238 7.36 -4.50 -26.83
C LEU A 238 6.26 -3.42 -26.70
N LEU A 239 6.62 -2.13 -26.57
CA LEU A 239 5.64 -1.05 -26.71
C LEU A 239 5.07 -1.03 -28.13
N ASN A 240 5.89 -1.32 -29.15
CA ASN A 240 5.47 -1.47 -30.55
C ASN A 240 4.66 -0.27 -31.08
N CYS A 241 5.26 0.93 -31.06
CA CYS A 241 4.60 2.13 -31.57
C CYS A 241 4.20 1.98 -33.04
N PRO A 242 2.91 2.15 -33.39
CA PRO A 242 2.48 2.18 -34.79
C PRO A 242 3.20 3.29 -35.57
N ALA A 243 3.57 3.04 -36.83
CA ALA A 243 4.20 4.05 -37.68
C ALA A 243 3.32 5.29 -37.98
N ALA A 244 2.02 5.20 -37.69
CA ALA A 244 1.06 6.29 -37.83
C ALA A 244 0.55 6.81 -36.46
N PHE A 245 1.22 6.44 -35.37
CA PHE A 245 0.88 6.95 -34.05
C PHE A 245 1.16 8.45 -33.98
N HIS A 246 0.13 9.22 -33.63
CA HIS A 246 0.21 10.66 -33.50
C HIS A 246 -0.77 11.13 -32.44
N MET A 247 -0.34 12.00 -31.53
CA MET A 247 -1.20 12.56 -30.49
C MET A 247 -1.26 14.08 -30.56
N THR A 248 -2.39 14.63 -30.11
CA THR A 248 -2.60 16.07 -30.02
C THR A 248 -2.58 16.52 -28.57
N LEU A 249 -1.73 17.48 -28.28
CA LEU A 249 -1.59 18.10 -26.96
C LEU A 249 -2.01 19.57 -27.05
N ARG A 250 -2.90 20.00 -26.16
CA ARG A 250 -3.29 21.40 -26.03
C ARG A 250 -2.81 21.95 -24.69
N LEU A 251 -2.01 23.02 -24.74
CA LEU A 251 -1.68 23.84 -23.57
C LEU A 251 -2.84 24.82 -23.37
N GLY A 252 -3.78 24.46 -22.51
CA GLY A 252 -5.03 25.18 -22.26
C GLY A 252 -4.90 26.31 -21.23
N THR A 253 -5.67 27.37 -21.42
CA THR A 253 -5.65 28.59 -20.60
C THR A 253 -6.63 28.56 -19.44
N ASP A 254 -7.36 27.45 -19.23
CA ASP A 254 -8.32 27.28 -18.14
C ASP A 254 -7.59 26.83 -16.87
N PRO A 255 -7.69 27.58 -15.74
CA PRO A 255 -7.08 27.17 -14.48
C PRO A 255 -7.58 25.83 -13.94
N ALA A 256 -8.74 25.31 -14.37
CA ALA A 256 -9.23 23.99 -13.97
C ALA A 256 -8.26 22.87 -14.39
N LEU A 257 -7.47 23.11 -15.44
CA LEU A 257 -6.46 22.17 -15.92
C LEU A 257 -5.35 21.91 -14.90
N LEU A 258 -5.11 22.81 -13.94
CA LEU A 258 -4.20 22.55 -12.82
C LEU A 258 -4.74 21.43 -11.91
N LEU A 259 -6.05 21.34 -11.73
CA LEU A 259 -6.68 20.26 -10.97
C LEU A 259 -6.66 18.97 -11.78
N ASP A 260 -7.06 19.05 -13.06
CA ASP A 260 -7.18 17.89 -13.94
C ASP A 260 -5.84 17.21 -14.22
N ALA A 261 -4.76 17.99 -14.34
CA ALA A 261 -3.40 17.48 -14.57
C ALA A 261 -2.87 16.60 -13.44
N THR A 262 -3.48 16.64 -12.25
CA THR A 262 -3.12 15.78 -11.11
C THR A 262 -3.96 14.50 -11.03
N ASN A 263 -4.97 14.36 -11.89
CA ASN A 263 -5.92 13.26 -11.85
C ASN A 263 -5.76 12.34 -13.07
N MET A 264 -5.10 11.20 -12.88
CA MET A 264 -4.89 10.24 -13.97
C MET A 264 -6.20 9.70 -14.57
N ASN A 265 -7.30 9.61 -13.80
CA ASN A 265 -8.57 9.16 -14.36
C ASN A 265 -9.03 10.13 -15.47
N ILE A 266 -8.91 11.44 -15.24
CA ILE A 266 -9.30 12.46 -16.20
C ILE A 266 -8.37 12.40 -17.42
N LEU A 267 -7.06 12.37 -17.21
CA LEU A 267 -6.06 12.34 -18.28
C LEU A 267 -6.23 11.14 -19.23
N LEU A 268 -6.59 9.97 -18.72
CA LEU A 268 -6.67 8.74 -19.50
C LEU A 268 -8.06 8.45 -20.10
N THR A 269 -9.06 9.32 -19.89
CA THR A 269 -10.43 9.10 -20.42
C THR A 269 -10.58 9.42 -21.91
N LYS A 270 -9.69 10.24 -22.49
CA LYS A 270 -9.75 10.66 -23.90
C LYS A 270 -8.47 10.28 -24.64
N PRO A 271 -8.40 9.09 -25.25
CA PRO A 271 -7.22 8.66 -26.01
C PRO A 271 -6.89 9.64 -27.14
N GLY A 272 -5.60 9.94 -27.32
CA GLY A 272 -5.09 10.81 -28.40
C GLY A 272 -5.30 12.32 -28.24
N GLN A 273 -6.04 12.77 -27.21
CA GLN A 273 -6.24 14.18 -26.89
C GLN A 273 -5.85 14.46 -25.44
N LEU A 274 -4.76 15.19 -25.26
CA LEU A 274 -4.26 15.58 -23.94
C LEU A 274 -4.39 17.10 -23.80
N GLU A 275 -5.06 17.54 -22.74
CA GLU A 275 -5.10 18.95 -22.38
C GLU A 275 -4.36 19.16 -21.05
N LEU A 276 -3.36 20.04 -21.08
CA LEU A 276 -2.52 20.38 -19.93
C LEU A 276 -2.55 21.88 -19.70
N PRO A 277 -2.34 22.36 -18.47
CA PRO A 277 -2.27 23.80 -18.18
C PRO A 277 -1.12 24.44 -18.98
N THR A 278 -1.24 25.71 -19.34
CA THR A 278 -0.11 26.39 -20.02
C THR A 278 1.05 26.68 -19.05
N PRO A 279 2.28 26.89 -19.57
CA PRO A 279 3.42 27.32 -18.77
C PRO A 279 3.15 28.60 -17.96
N THR A 280 2.35 29.54 -18.47
CA THR A 280 1.94 30.72 -17.68
C THR A 280 1.06 30.35 -16.46
N LEU A 281 0.19 29.33 -16.54
CA LEU A 281 -0.61 28.86 -15.39
C LEU A 281 0.24 28.08 -14.37
N MET A 282 1.13 27.22 -14.85
CA MET A 282 2.05 26.47 -13.99
C MET A 282 3.09 27.38 -13.31
N GLY A 283 3.57 28.37 -14.05
CA GLY A 283 4.65 29.29 -13.70
C GLY A 283 5.78 29.22 -14.74
N LEU A 284 6.17 30.36 -15.30
CA LEU A 284 7.22 30.44 -16.33
C LEU A 284 8.61 30.20 -15.72
N PRO A 285 9.45 29.35 -16.33
CA PRO A 285 10.76 29.03 -15.77
C PRO A 285 11.71 30.23 -15.87
N ALA A 286 12.37 30.58 -14.77
CA ALA A 286 13.33 31.69 -14.76
C ALA A 286 14.70 31.33 -15.38
N ASN A 287 15.02 30.04 -15.48
CA ASN A 287 16.30 29.53 -15.98
C ASN A 287 16.17 28.07 -16.46
N GLU A 288 17.25 27.52 -17.02
CA GLU A 288 17.27 26.16 -17.56
C GLU A 288 16.95 25.08 -16.52
N THR A 289 17.45 25.19 -15.29
CA THR A 289 17.15 24.23 -14.21
C THR A 289 15.65 24.21 -13.88
N SER A 290 15.02 25.38 -13.86
CA SER A 290 13.58 25.52 -13.63
C SER A 290 12.79 24.96 -14.82
N TYR A 291 13.28 25.17 -16.05
CA TYR A 291 12.71 24.58 -17.25
C TYR A 291 12.76 23.04 -17.21
N GLN A 292 13.90 22.44 -16.87
CA GLN A 292 14.04 20.98 -16.79
C GLN A 292 13.13 20.35 -15.73
N SER A 293 12.86 21.08 -14.64
CA SER A 293 11.90 20.64 -13.62
C SER A 293 10.46 20.73 -14.13
N LEU A 294 10.13 21.83 -14.82
CA LEU A 294 8.83 22.01 -15.47
C LEU A 294 8.59 20.94 -16.54
N LEU A 295 9.59 20.63 -17.38
CA LEU A 295 9.52 19.63 -18.43
C LEU A 295 9.04 18.28 -17.91
N LYS A 296 9.57 17.81 -16.77
CA LYS A 296 9.15 16.53 -16.15
C LYS A 296 7.64 16.46 -15.89
N LEU A 297 7.00 17.59 -15.57
CA LEU A 297 5.56 17.68 -15.30
C LEU A 297 4.71 17.53 -16.55
N TYR A 298 5.23 17.91 -17.71
CA TYR A 298 4.55 17.73 -19.00
C TYR A 298 4.89 16.38 -19.64
N VAL A 299 6.12 15.89 -19.48
CA VAL A 299 6.54 14.60 -20.06
C VAL A 299 5.77 13.44 -19.44
N ARG A 300 5.63 13.39 -18.11
CA ARG A 300 4.91 12.31 -17.41
C ARG A 300 3.48 12.07 -17.94
N PRO A 301 2.57 13.06 -17.95
CA PRO A 301 1.21 12.86 -18.47
C PRO A 301 1.19 12.62 -19.98
N THR A 302 2.14 13.18 -20.74
CA THR A 302 2.25 12.93 -22.19
C THR A 302 2.61 11.48 -22.46
N LEU A 303 3.62 10.94 -21.80
CA LEU A 303 3.99 9.53 -21.88
C LEU A 303 2.89 8.61 -21.36
N ALA A 304 2.21 9.00 -20.27
CA ALA A 304 1.08 8.26 -19.73
C ALA A 304 -0.02 8.06 -20.77
N VAL A 305 -0.46 9.14 -21.42
CA VAL A 305 -1.49 9.09 -22.48
C VAL A 305 -0.98 8.36 -23.71
N ALA A 306 0.26 8.60 -24.13
CA ALA A 306 0.85 7.93 -25.30
C ALA A 306 0.92 6.42 -25.11
N ILE A 307 1.48 5.96 -23.99
CA ILE A 307 1.56 4.52 -23.65
C ILE A 307 0.15 3.93 -23.57
N THR A 308 -0.79 4.62 -22.92
CA THR A 308 -2.21 4.22 -22.81
C THR A 308 -2.85 3.96 -24.17
N ASP A 309 -2.68 4.89 -25.11
CA ASP A 309 -3.23 4.78 -26.46
C ASP A 309 -2.56 3.64 -27.26
N ILE A 310 -1.23 3.53 -27.18
CA ILE A 310 -0.46 2.49 -27.88
C ILE A 310 -0.79 1.07 -27.38
N VAL A 311 -1.02 0.90 -26.07
CA VAL A 311 -1.43 -0.40 -25.52
C VAL A 311 -2.93 -0.65 -25.66
N GLY A 312 -3.71 0.32 -26.15
CA GLY A 312 -5.15 0.20 -26.32
C GLY A 312 -5.91 0.02 -25.00
N TYR A 313 -5.40 0.61 -23.91
CA TYR A 313 -6.04 0.49 -22.61
C TYR A 313 -7.31 1.33 -22.55
N THR A 314 -8.41 0.72 -22.13
CA THR A 314 -9.67 1.42 -21.90
C THR A 314 -9.75 1.79 -20.43
N CYS A 315 -9.56 3.08 -20.12
CA CYS A 315 -9.69 3.52 -18.74
C CYS A 315 -11.09 3.19 -18.21
N CYS A 316 -11.25 2.68 -16.98
CA CYS A 316 -10.25 2.57 -15.91
C CYS A 316 -10.23 1.14 -15.32
N ILE A 317 -10.27 0.14 -16.20
CA ILE A 317 -10.32 -1.27 -15.84
C ILE A 317 -9.03 -1.70 -15.13
N ARG A 318 -9.14 -2.19 -13.89
CA ARG A 318 -7.97 -2.61 -13.07
C ARG A 318 -6.96 -1.48 -12.86
N ALA A 319 -7.47 -0.27 -12.64
CA ALA A 319 -6.68 0.97 -12.60
C ALA A 319 -5.41 0.87 -11.73
N PRO A 320 -5.39 0.27 -10.52
CA PRO A 320 -4.16 0.20 -9.73
C PRO A 320 -3.06 -0.61 -10.40
N VAL A 321 -3.39 -1.78 -10.95
CA VAL A 321 -2.40 -2.65 -11.62
C VAL A 321 -1.89 -1.97 -12.89
N TYR A 322 -2.78 -1.36 -13.68
CA TYR A 322 -2.40 -0.59 -14.84
C TYR A 322 -1.47 0.58 -14.47
N GLY A 323 -1.83 1.34 -13.44
CA GLY A 323 -1.08 2.51 -12.96
C GLY A 323 0.31 2.15 -12.45
N ALA A 324 0.46 1.05 -11.71
CA ALA A 324 1.77 0.58 -11.26
C ALA A 324 2.66 0.13 -12.44
N LEU A 325 2.10 -0.59 -13.43
CA LEU A 325 2.82 -0.95 -14.67
C LEU A 325 3.21 0.29 -15.49
N LEU A 326 2.39 1.34 -15.47
CA LEU A 326 2.70 2.60 -16.15
C LEU A 326 3.85 3.32 -15.44
N GLN A 327 3.79 3.48 -14.12
CA GLN A 327 4.86 4.09 -13.34
C GLN A 327 6.17 3.31 -13.46
N TYR A 328 6.11 1.98 -13.56
CA TYR A 328 7.29 1.16 -13.82
C TYR A 328 7.97 1.54 -15.14
N GLN A 329 7.20 1.70 -16.21
CA GLN A 329 7.72 2.13 -17.52
C GLN A 329 8.28 3.56 -17.48
N LEU A 330 7.61 4.48 -16.77
CA LEU A 330 8.12 5.84 -16.57
C LEU A 330 9.42 5.85 -15.75
N ALA A 331 9.57 4.94 -14.78
CA ALA A 331 10.80 4.77 -14.03
C ALA A 331 11.93 4.18 -14.88
N GLN A 332 11.64 3.23 -15.77
CA GLN A 332 12.62 2.70 -16.73
C GLN A 332 13.17 3.79 -17.68
N LEU A 333 12.33 4.75 -18.06
CA LEU A 333 12.73 5.90 -18.87
C LEU A 333 13.36 7.04 -18.04
N GLY A 334 13.44 6.91 -16.72
CA GLY A 334 13.99 7.96 -15.85
C GLY A 334 13.09 9.20 -15.77
N TRP A 335 11.79 9.09 -15.96
CA TRP A 335 10.83 10.19 -15.74
C TRP A 335 10.17 10.12 -14.36
N GLU A 336 10.18 8.96 -13.72
CA GLU A 336 9.62 8.71 -12.39
C GLU A 336 10.58 7.89 -11.51
N SER A 337 10.39 7.92 -10.19
CA SER A 337 11.12 7.07 -9.24
C SER A 337 10.28 5.84 -8.91
N TRP A 338 10.87 4.65 -8.98
CA TRP A 338 10.21 3.44 -8.52
C TRP A 338 10.07 3.45 -6.98
N PRO A 339 8.86 3.32 -6.41
CA PRO A 339 8.65 3.55 -4.98
C PRO A 339 8.99 2.35 -4.10
N VAL A 340 9.33 1.18 -4.67
CA VAL A 340 9.61 -0.05 -3.92
C VAL A 340 10.98 -0.01 -3.27
N THR A 341 11.03 -0.38 -2.00
CA THR A 341 12.25 -0.46 -1.17
C THR A 341 12.41 -1.84 -0.54
N ALA A 342 13.58 -2.12 0.05
CA ALA A 342 13.82 -3.35 0.80
C ALA A 342 12.89 -3.52 2.01
N ASP A 343 12.42 -2.41 2.59
CA ASP A 343 11.49 -2.42 3.73
C ASP A 343 10.09 -2.87 3.29
N ASP A 344 9.69 -2.59 2.05
CA ASP A 344 8.41 -3.09 1.49
C ASP A 344 8.42 -4.62 1.34
N TYR A 345 9.57 -5.20 0.98
CA TYR A 345 9.74 -6.65 0.93
C TYR A 345 9.78 -7.28 2.33
N GLN A 346 10.43 -6.62 3.30
CA GLN A 346 10.37 -7.07 4.69
C GLN A 346 8.93 -7.01 5.23
N ARG A 347 8.18 -5.95 4.90
CA ARG A 347 6.76 -5.83 5.23
C ARG A 347 5.95 -6.96 4.60
N LEU A 348 6.21 -7.31 3.33
CA LEU A 348 5.55 -8.44 2.66
C LEU A 348 5.75 -9.73 3.46
N LEU A 349 7.00 -10.05 3.84
CA LEU A 349 7.35 -11.27 4.58
C LEU A 349 6.71 -11.32 5.99
N LEU A 350 6.57 -10.18 6.66
CA LEU A 350 5.98 -10.10 8.01
C LEU A 350 4.45 -10.15 8.02
N SER A 351 3.80 -9.62 6.98
CA SER A 351 2.34 -9.48 6.94
C SER A 351 1.63 -10.77 6.55
N GLY A 352 2.35 -11.74 5.99
CA GLY A 352 1.77 -12.81 5.19
C GLY A 352 1.24 -12.24 3.88
N TYR A 353 1.47 -12.94 2.77
CA TYR A 353 1.13 -12.45 1.43
C TYR A 353 0.45 -13.57 0.63
N GLY A 354 -0.29 -13.14 -0.38
CA GLY A 354 -0.91 -14.03 -1.35
C GLY A 354 -1.63 -13.20 -2.40
N THR A 355 -1.88 -13.80 -3.56
CA THR A 355 -2.65 -13.20 -4.64
C THR A 355 -4.05 -12.77 -4.21
N ARG A 356 -4.59 -13.35 -3.12
CA ARG A 356 -5.85 -12.91 -2.48
C ARG A 356 -5.83 -11.43 -2.08
N GLN A 357 -4.73 -10.93 -1.52
CA GLN A 357 -4.62 -9.52 -1.11
C GLN A 357 -4.59 -8.58 -2.33
N LEU A 358 -4.10 -9.07 -3.47
CA LEU A 358 -4.13 -8.35 -4.75
C LEU A 358 -5.53 -8.31 -5.38
N LEU A 359 -6.47 -9.18 -4.98
CA LEU A 359 -7.84 -9.17 -5.52
C LEU A 359 -8.56 -7.84 -5.25
N THR A 360 -8.32 -7.25 -4.08
CA THR A 360 -8.89 -5.94 -3.75
C THR A 360 -8.40 -4.88 -4.72
N ALA A 361 -7.09 -4.83 -4.99
CA ALA A 361 -6.49 -3.92 -5.96
C ALA A 361 -6.99 -4.20 -7.40
N TRP A 362 -7.10 -5.48 -7.77
CA TRP A 362 -7.64 -5.91 -9.05
C TRP A 362 -9.05 -5.37 -9.26
N SER A 363 -9.93 -5.42 -8.26
CA SER A 363 -11.33 -4.96 -8.39
C SER A 363 -11.51 -3.44 -8.57
N GLN A 364 -10.50 -2.62 -8.28
CA GLN A 364 -10.65 -1.16 -8.30
C GLN A 364 -10.69 -0.59 -9.72
N LEU A 365 -11.46 0.50 -9.86
CA LEU A 365 -11.61 1.26 -11.10
C LEU A 365 -10.98 2.66 -11.01
N THR A 366 -10.29 2.98 -9.91
CA THR A 366 -9.67 4.28 -9.68
C THR A 366 -8.20 4.13 -9.31
N PHE A 367 -7.37 5.10 -9.67
CA PHE A 367 -5.95 5.10 -9.34
C PHE A 367 -5.63 5.44 -7.87
N ASP A 368 -6.59 5.97 -7.11
CA ASP A 368 -6.42 6.41 -5.72
C ASP A 368 -5.91 5.31 -4.78
N TYR A 369 -6.19 4.04 -5.10
CA TYR A 369 -5.69 2.88 -4.34
C TYR A 369 -4.15 2.87 -4.23
N LEU A 370 -3.44 3.31 -5.28
CA LEU A 370 -1.97 3.34 -5.30
C LEU A 370 -1.39 4.35 -4.29
N GLN A 371 -2.14 5.41 -3.97
CA GLN A 371 -1.76 6.40 -2.96
C GLN A 371 -2.21 5.99 -1.54
N GLY A 372 -2.96 4.90 -1.43
CA GLY A 372 -3.47 4.38 -0.17
C GLY A 372 -2.44 3.53 0.61
N PRO A 373 -2.78 3.10 1.83
CA PRO A 373 -1.89 2.34 2.72
C PRO A 373 -1.48 0.96 2.18
N ASN A 374 -2.18 0.47 1.15
CA ASN A 374 -1.97 -0.83 0.51
C ASN A 374 -1.43 -0.73 -0.92
N GLY A 375 -1.09 0.48 -1.42
CA GLY A 375 -0.53 0.67 -2.75
C GLY A 375 0.81 -0.06 -2.94
N TRP A 376 1.63 -0.12 -1.89
CA TRP A 376 2.92 -0.82 -1.86
C TRP A 376 2.84 -2.28 -2.33
N LEU A 377 1.73 -2.99 -2.03
CA LEU A 377 1.54 -4.38 -2.43
C LEU A 377 1.44 -4.54 -3.95
N VAL A 378 0.82 -3.58 -4.63
CA VAL A 378 0.70 -3.59 -6.10
C VAL A 378 2.07 -3.30 -6.72
N PHE A 379 2.83 -2.39 -6.13
CA PHE A 379 4.18 -2.07 -6.60
C PHE A 379 5.14 -3.25 -6.44
N THR A 380 5.17 -3.93 -5.29
CA THR A 380 6.01 -5.12 -5.09
C THR A 380 5.60 -6.28 -6.00
N ALA A 381 4.31 -6.43 -6.28
CA ALA A 381 3.83 -7.43 -7.24
C ALA A 381 4.28 -7.12 -8.67
N VAL A 382 4.19 -5.86 -9.12
CA VAL A 382 4.68 -5.44 -10.44
C VAL A 382 6.19 -5.58 -10.56
N ASP A 383 6.94 -5.23 -9.51
CA ASP A 383 8.41 -5.39 -9.49
C ASP A 383 8.81 -6.86 -9.63
N PHE A 384 8.14 -7.74 -8.88
CA PHE A 384 8.28 -9.19 -9.03
C PHE A 384 7.93 -9.66 -10.45
N LEU A 385 6.73 -9.38 -10.96
CA LEU A 385 6.28 -9.86 -12.26
C LEU A 385 7.20 -9.41 -13.40
N THR A 386 7.59 -8.13 -13.42
CA THR A 386 8.45 -7.57 -14.47
C THR A 386 9.88 -8.10 -14.41
N THR A 387 10.35 -8.55 -13.24
CA THR A 387 11.66 -9.19 -13.08
C THR A 387 11.63 -10.69 -13.38
N HIS A 388 10.59 -11.38 -12.92
CA HIS A 388 10.49 -12.84 -12.93
C HIS A 388 9.89 -13.42 -14.22
N GLU A 389 9.10 -12.62 -14.95
CA GLU A 389 8.52 -13.00 -16.25
C GLU A 389 9.16 -12.23 -17.41
N PRO A 390 10.46 -12.43 -17.72
CA PRO A 390 11.20 -11.61 -18.69
C PRO A 390 10.69 -11.71 -20.13
N ARG A 391 9.81 -12.68 -20.42
CA ARG A 391 9.14 -12.81 -21.72
C ARG A 391 7.98 -11.82 -21.89
N GLN A 392 7.49 -11.25 -20.79
CA GLN A 392 6.41 -10.26 -20.78
C GLN A 392 7.00 -8.91 -20.42
N SER A 393 6.81 -7.90 -21.29
CA SER A 393 7.11 -6.52 -20.90
C SER A 393 5.94 -5.91 -20.13
N ALA A 394 6.16 -4.80 -19.42
CA ALA A 394 5.07 -4.06 -18.78
C ALA A 394 3.97 -3.65 -19.78
N ALA A 395 4.33 -3.25 -21.00
CA ALA A 395 3.37 -2.96 -22.07
C ALA A 395 2.58 -4.21 -22.52
N ALA A 396 3.20 -5.38 -22.56
CA ALA A 396 2.51 -6.64 -22.84
C ALA A 396 1.53 -7.02 -21.71
N MET A 397 1.96 -6.89 -20.45
CA MET A 397 1.13 -7.11 -19.27
C MET A 397 -0.10 -6.19 -19.25
N GLN A 398 0.09 -4.91 -19.59
CA GLN A 398 -1.00 -3.93 -19.69
C GLN A 398 -2.05 -4.32 -20.75
N ARG A 399 -1.63 -4.81 -21.92
CA ARG A 399 -2.57 -5.30 -22.96
C ARG A 399 -3.39 -6.50 -22.47
N GLN A 400 -2.79 -7.37 -21.67
CA GLN A 400 -3.46 -8.55 -21.12
C GLN A 400 -4.52 -8.18 -20.07
N LEU A 401 -4.42 -7.04 -19.37
CA LEU A 401 -5.40 -6.63 -18.36
C LEU A 401 -6.82 -6.54 -18.92
N MET A 402 -6.95 -6.19 -20.20
CA MET A 402 -8.24 -6.05 -20.89
C MET A 402 -8.81 -7.38 -21.38
N LEU A 403 -8.01 -8.45 -21.40
CA LEU A 403 -8.38 -9.75 -21.96
C LEU A 403 -8.87 -10.73 -20.89
N HIS A 404 -8.64 -10.44 -19.61
CA HIS A 404 -8.90 -11.36 -18.51
C HIS A 404 -9.76 -10.71 -17.43
N ASP A 405 -10.88 -11.35 -17.09
CA ASP A 405 -11.81 -10.85 -16.07
C ASP A 405 -11.32 -11.11 -14.63
N THR A 406 -10.43 -12.08 -14.42
CA THR A 406 -9.95 -12.49 -13.10
C THR A 406 -8.44 -12.36 -12.98
N LEU A 407 -7.97 -12.06 -11.77
CA LEU A 407 -6.54 -11.94 -11.47
C LEU A 407 -5.80 -13.26 -11.77
N THR A 408 -6.38 -14.39 -11.38
CA THR A 408 -5.79 -15.72 -11.57
C THR A 408 -5.63 -16.08 -13.05
N ALA A 409 -6.64 -15.79 -13.88
CA ALA A 409 -6.55 -15.98 -15.33
C ALA A 409 -5.47 -15.10 -15.97
N TRP A 410 -5.37 -13.84 -15.51
CA TRP A 410 -4.32 -12.92 -15.98
C TRP A 410 -2.92 -13.43 -15.60
N LEU A 411 -2.69 -13.81 -14.33
CA LEU A 411 -1.41 -14.34 -13.86
C LEU A 411 -1.02 -15.64 -14.61
N ALA A 412 -1.97 -16.56 -14.80
CA ALA A 412 -1.72 -17.79 -15.55
C ALA A 412 -1.36 -17.52 -17.01
N ALA A 413 -1.99 -16.52 -17.63
CA ALA A 413 -1.69 -16.11 -19.00
C ALA A 413 -0.29 -15.51 -19.15
N LEU A 414 0.21 -14.77 -18.14
CA LEU A 414 1.58 -14.23 -18.17
C LEU A 414 2.64 -15.34 -18.28
N ARG A 415 2.43 -16.45 -17.55
CA ARG A 415 3.33 -17.61 -17.52
C ARG A 415 3.19 -18.55 -18.72
N GLY A 416 2.18 -18.32 -19.56
CA GLY A 416 1.89 -19.13 -20.75
C GLY A 416 1.23 -20.48 -20.45
N GLY A 417 0.59 -20.63 -19.28
CA GLY A 417 -0.13 -21.84 -18.90
C GLY A 417 -1.53 -21.94 -19.51
N GLY A 418 -2.02 -23.17 -19.69
CA GLY A 418 -3.40 -23.45 -20.08
C GLY A 418 -4.39 -23.30 -18.91
N ILE A 419 -5.67 -23.16 -19.22
CA ILE A 419 -6.76 -23.00 -18.23
C ILE A 419 -6.86 -24.24 -17.29
N ASP A 420 -6.35 -25.38 -17.71
CA ASP A 420 -6.48 -26.66 -17.00
C ASP A 420 -5.68 -26.73 -15.68
N ASP A 421 -4.70 -25.83 -15.45
CA ASP A 421 -3.90 -25.78 -14.21
C ASP A 421 -3.59 -24.34 -13.74
N VAL A 422 -4.57 -23.43 -13.85
CA VAL A 422 -4.44 -22.04 -13.34
C VAL A 422 -4.00 -22.00 -11.87
N GLN A 423 -4.38 -23.02 -11.12
CA GLN A 423 -4.20 -23.10 -9.68
C GLN A 423 -2.81 -23.54 -9.25
N GLY A 424 -2.23 -24.57 -9.87
CA GLY A 424 -0.82 -24.90 -9.66
C GLY A 424 0.08 -23.72 -10.05
N ILE A 425 -0.24 -23.03 -11.14
CA ILE A 425 0.52 -21.86 -11.60
C ILE A 425 0.52 -20.72 -10.58
N VAL A 426 -0.63 -20.40 -9.99
CA VAL A 426 -0.73 -19.33 -8.98
C VAL A 426 0.04 -19.71 -7.71
N ALA A 427 -0.10 -20.94 -7.22
CA ALA A 427 0.62 -21.39 -6.03
C ALA A 427 2.15 -21.36 -6.23
N GLU A 428 2.63 -21.82 -7.38
CA GLU A 428 4.04 -21.71 -7.74
C GLU A 428 4.50 -20.25 -7.85
N MET A 429 3.67 -19.36 -8.42
CA MET A 429 4.00 -17.95 -8.54
C MET A 429 4.03 -17.23 -7.18
N GLU A 430 3.14 -17.60 -6.25
CA GLU A 430 3.20 -17.13 -4.87
C GLU A 430 4.50 -17.59 -4.21
N GLN A 431 4.90 -18.85 -4.43
CA GLN A 431 6.17 -19.38 -3.93
C GLN A 431 7.37 -18.60 -4.50
N ASP A 432 7.40 -18.38 -5.81
CA ASP A 432 8.47 -17.60 -6.46
C ASP A 432 8.51 -16.15 -5.96
N TRP A 433 7.35 -15.58 -5.65
CA TRP A 433 7.25 -14.22 -5.10
C TRP A 433 7.84 -14.14 -3.68
N LEU A 434 7.70 -15.19 -2.84
CA LEU A 434 8.45 -15.26 -1.57
C LEU A 434 9.92 -15.19 -1.80
N ASP A 435 10.41 -16.10 -2.65
CA ASP A 435 11.84 -16.32 -2.79
C ASP A 435 12.49 -15.04 -3.31
N TYR A 436 11.77 -14.35 -4.21
CA TYR A 436 12.11 -13.01 -4.65
C TYR A 436 12.10 -12.00 -3.50
N ALA A 437 11.01 -11.90 -2.71
CA ALA A 437 10.93 -10.96 -1.59
C ALA A 437 12.01 -11.20 -0.53
N TYR A 438 12.32 -12.45 -0.22
CA TYR A 438 13.39 -12.84 0.70
C TYR A 438 14.77 -12.44 0.15
N ALA A 439 14.97 -12.51 -1.17
CA ALA A 439 16.18 -12.05 -1.82
C ALA A 439 16.34 -10.52 -1.77
N GLN A 440 15.24 -9.76 -1.86
CA GLN A 440 15.22 -8.28 -1.86
C GLN A 440 15.18 -7.65 -0.46
N ALA A 441 14.64 -8.36 0.53
CA ALA A 441 14.54 -7.85 1.91
C ALA A 441 15.92 -7.66 2.55
N GLN A 442 16.02 -6.71 3.49
CA GLN A 442 17.21 -6.62 4.34
C GLN A 442 17.33 -7.90 5.17
N LYS A 443 18.38 -8.67 4.89
CA LYS A 443 18.62 -9.94 5.57
C LYS A 443 18.96 -9.67 7.03
N GLU A 444 18.06 -10.04 7.94
CA GLU A 444 18.49 -10.29 9.31
C GLU A 444 19.53 -11.42 9.29
N PRO A 445 20.57 -11.36 10.14
CA PRO A 445 21.55 -12.43 10.22
C PRO A 445 20.85 -13.76 10.51
N PRO A 446 21.14 -14.83 9.74
CA PRO A 446 20.49 -16.11 9.95
C PRO A 446 20.74 -16.59 11.38
N ILE A 447 19.69 -17.11 12.01
CA ILE A 447 19.80 -17.75 13.31
C ILE A 447 20.68 -18.98 13.13
N ALA A 448 21.65 -19.17 14.03
CA ALA A 448 22.47 -20.37 14.02
C ALA A 448 21.58 -21.60 14.13
N LEU A 449 21.79 -22.59 13.26
CA LEU A 449 21.13 -23.88 13.38
C LEU A 449 21.48 -24.50 14.74
N PRO A 450 20.53 -25.20 15.40
CA PRO A 450 20.81 -25.84 16.68
C PRO A 450 21.88 -26.93 16.52
N ASP A 451 22.63 -27.20 17.60
CA ASP A 451 23.66 -28.27 17.64
C ASP A 451 23.07 -29.70 17.56
N GLN A 452 21.74 -29.82 17.40
CA GLN A 452 21.01 -31.08 17.37
C GLN A 452 21.04 -31.73 15.98
N ASN A 453 20.84 -33.04 15.95
CA ASN A 453 20.71 -33.79 14.69
C ASN A 453 19.43 -33.38 13.97
N LEU A 454 19.53 -33.01 12.69
CA LEU A 454 18.36 -32.81 11.85
C LEU A 454 17.95 -34.16 11.24
N LEU A 455 16.73 -34.60 11.54
CA LEU A 455 16.13 -35.82 11.02
C LEU A 455 14.98 -35.46 10.07
N ALA A 456 14.89 -36.15 8.94
CA ALA A 456 13.82 -35.96 7.97
C ALA A 456 13.20 -37.31 7.61
N LEU A 457 11.88 -37.36 7.60
CA LEU A 457 11.15 -38.49 7.07
C LEU A 457 10.71 -38.15 5.64
N CYS A 458 11.27 -38.83 4.65
CA CYS A 458 10.99 -38.55 3.24
C CYS A 458 10.22 -39.71 2.61
N SER A 459 9.22 -39.41 1.78
CA SER A 459 8.53 -40.41 0.95
C SER A 459 8.60 -40.02 -0.52
N GLN A 460 8.67 -41.02 -1.40
CA GLN A 460 8.65 -40.82 -2.85
C GLN A 460 7.24 -40.80 -3.44
N SER A 461 6.21 -41.03 -2.61
CA SER A 461 4.83 -41.18 -3.03
C SER A 461 3.92 -40.32 -2.15
N VAL A 462 2.95 -39.65 -2.77
CA VAL A 462 1.85 -38.98 -2.07
C VAL A 462 0.94 -40.00 -1.37
N VAL A 463 0.93 -41.25 -1.88
CA VAL A 463 0.19 -42.37 -1.30
C VAL A 463 1.01 -43.00 -0.17
N PRO A 464 0.38 -43.25 0.99
CA PRO A 464 0.98 -43.96 2.12
C PRO A 464 1.69 -45.27 1.76
N GLY A 465 2.91 -45.51 2.27
CA GLY A 465 3.46 -46.89 2.31
C GLY A 465 4.98 -47.06 2.26
N ALA A 466 5.75 -46.06 1.81
CA ALA A 466 7.22 -46.15 1.76
C ALA A 466 7.85 -44.82 2.15
N ALA A 467 8.20 -44.68 3.44
CA ALA A 467 8.98 -43.55 3.92
C ALA A 467 10.37 -44.04 4.35
N SER A 468 11.36 -43.17 4.24
CA SER A 468 12.70 -43.43 4.74
C SER A 468 13.08 -42.32 5.71
N LEU A 469 13.65 -42.71 6.86
CA LEU A 469 14.21 -41.78 7.83
C LEU A 469 15.64 -41.43 7.40
N TYR A 470 15.94 -40.14 7.32
CA TYR A 470 17.24 -39.59 6.99
C TYR A 470 17.77 -38.74 8.14
N GLN A 471 19.09 -38.70 8.28
CA GLN A 471 19.81 -37.78 9.16
C GLN A 471 20.69 -36.86 8.32
N TYR A 472 20.62 -35.56 8.59
CA TYR A 472 21.50 -34.60 7.96
C TYR A 472 22.87 -34.61 8.65
N GLN A 473 23.91 -34.73 7.85
CA GLN A 473 25.29 -34.74 8.28
C GLN A 473 25.89 -33.35 8.00
N PHE A 474 25.93 -32.49 9.03
CA PHE A 474 26.38 -31.10 8.88
C PHE A 474 27.83 -30.97 8.36
N GLN A 475 28.72 -31.90 8.72
CA GLN A 475 30.14 -31.84 8.34
C GLN A 475 30.35 -31.98 6.83
N ASN A 476 29.51 -32.75 6.14
CA ASN A 476 29.62 -33.03 4.71
C ASN A 476 28.42 -32.51 3.89
N GLN A 477 27.50 -31.79 4.55
CA GLN A 477 26.28 -31.22 3.98
C GLN A 477 25.43 -32.25 3.20
N SER A 478 25.31 -33.47 3.70
CA SER A 478 24.61 -34.56 3.01
C SER A 478 23.56 -35.26 3.88
N TRP A 479 22.58 -35.90 3.24
CA TRP A 479 21.58 -36.73 3.91
C TRP A 479 22.02 -38.19 3.93
N GLN A 480 22.08 -38.78 5.12
CA GLN A 480 22.33 -40.20 5.31
C GLN A 480 21.01 -40.92 5.61
N LYS A 481 20.67 -41.93 4.80
CA LYS A 481 19.52 -42.79 5.07
C LYS A 481 19.80 -43.68 6.29
N ILE A 482 18.90 -43.64 7.27
CA ILE A 482 18.98 -44.44 8.50
C ILE A 482 18.24 -45.76 8.32
N THR A 483 16.95 -45.71 7.95
CA THR A 483 16.11 -46.90 7.79
C THR A 483 14.90 -46.61 6.89
N ASP A 484 14.32 -47.67 6.34
CA ASP A 484 12.98 -47.65 5.77
C ASP A 484 11.95 -47.88 6.86
N VAL A 485 10.81 -47.20 6.74
CA VAL A 485 9.66 -47.33 7.63
C VAL A 485 8.39 -47.36 6.77
N PRO A 486 7.48 -48.34 6.98
CA PRO A 486 6.16 -48.29 6.38
C PRO A 486 5.45 -47.02 6.89
N PHE A 487 4.47 -46.53 6.13
CA PHE A 487 3.84 -45.21 6.31
C PHE A 487 3.95 -44.64 7.72
N ALA A 488 4.71 -43.56 7.88
CA ALA A 488 5.01 -43.03 9.19
C ALA A 488 4.82 -41.53 9.34
N PHE A 489 4.48 -41.13 10.55
CA PHE A 489 4.73 -39.78 11.05
C PHE A 489 5.59 -39.90 12.31
N VAL A 490 6.38 -38.87 12.59
CA VAL A 490 7.41 -38.89 13.64
C VAL A 490 7.24 -37.71 14.58
N ASN A 491 7.54 -37.95 15.86
CA ASN A 491 7.60 -36.91 16.88
C ASN A 491 8.89 -37.11 17.69
N ALA A 492 9.69 -36.06 17.82
CA ALA A 492 10.86 -36.10 18.71
C ALA A 492 10.41 -36.16 20.18
N LEU A 493 11.20 -36.74 21.06
CA LEU A 493 10.96 -36.64 22.50
C LEU A 493 11.58 -35.33 23.05
N PRO A 494 10.98 -34.69 24.08
CA PRO A 494 11.44 -33.38 24.57
C PRO A 494 12.85 -33.36 25.16
N ASN A 495 13.39 -34.52 25.52
CA ASN A 495 14.68 -34.69 26.18
C ASN A 495 15.80 -35.19 25.23
N ASP A 496 15.61 -35.09 23.92
CA ASP A 496 16.47 -35.71 22.89
C ASP A 496 16.60 -37.24 23.05
N GLY A 497 15.65 -37.88 23.75
CA GLY A 497 15.61 -39.33 24.02
C GLY A 497 15.24 -40.19 22.81
N GLY A 498 15.19 -39.62 21.61
CA GLY A 498 14.86 -40.30 20.36
C GLY A 498 13.56 -39.83 19.71
N LEU A 499 13.03 -40.65 18.81
CA LEU A 499 11.79 -40.38 18.07
C LEU A 499 10.72 -41.41 18.41
N ILE A 500 9.48 -40.96 18.58
CA ILE A 500 8.30 -41.82 18.48
C ILE A 500 7.89 -41.85 17.01
N ILE A 501 7.92 -43.03 16.42
CA ILE A 501 7.59 -43.28 15.02
C ILE A 501 6.31 -44.09 14.98
N GLN A 502 5.27 -43.55 14.36
CA GLN A 502 4.08 -44.33 14.08
C GLN A 502 4.25 -45.07 12.77
N ALA A 503 4.23 -46.41 12.77
CA ALA A 503 4.17 -47.21 11.55
C ALA A 503 2.72 -47.61 11.25
N LEU A 504 2.21 -47.34 10.04
CA LEU A 504 0.92 -47.83 9.56
C LEU A 504 1.14 -48.79 8.39
N ASP A 505 0.55 -49.99 8.49
CA ASP A 505 0.50 -50.97 7.41
C ASP A 505 -0.94 -51.07 6.92
N ILE A 506 -1.20 -50.53 5.73
CA ILE A 506 -2.55 -50.44 5.13
C ILE A 506 -2.80 -51.61 4.15
N GLY A 507 -2.13 -52.75 4.34
CA GLY A 507 -2.36 -53.99 3.60
C GLY A 507 -3.74 -54.61 3.93
N ARG A 508 -4.51 -54.99 2.90
CA ARG A 508 -5.92 -55.41 2.99
C ARG A 508 -6.25 -56.60 3.92
N ASP A 509 -5.25 -57.31 4.46
CA ASP A 509 -5.49 -58.51 5.27
C ASP A 509 -4.89 -58.48 6.69
N ASN A 510 -4.07 -57.49 7.06
CA ASN A 510 -3.51 -57.35 8.42
C ASN A 510 -3.07 -55.89 8.70
N ASN A 511 -4.00 -55.02 9.13
CA ASN A 511 -3.64 -53.68 9.61
C ASN A 511 -2.80 -53.78 10.90
N LYS A 512 -1.48 -53.88 10.78
CA LYS A 512 -0.55 -53.85 11.91
C LYS A 512 -0.04 -52.43 12.12
N ASN A 513 -0.90 -51.54 12.61
CA ASN A 513 -0.41 -50.22 13.04
C ASN A 513 0.36 -50.38 14.34
N GLN A 514 1.60 -49.92 14.36
CA GLN A 514 2.51 -50.09 15.49
C GLN A 514 3.19 -48.78 15.84
N THR A 515 3.21 -48.45 17.13
CA THR A 515 4.05 -47.39 17.65
C THR A 515 5.45 -47.92 17.94
N LEU A 516 6.45 -47.30 17.33
CA LEU A 516 7.87 -47.63 17.46
C LEU A 516 8.59 -46.49 18.20
N TRP A 517 9.62 -46.82 18.95
CA TRP A 517 10.55 -45.87 19.54
C TRP A 517 11.92 -46.06 18.90
N TRP A 518 12.41 -45.00 18.25
CA TRP A 518 13.76 -44.94 17.72
C TRP A 518 14.68 -44.30 18.75
N HIS A 519 15.64 -45.05 19.26
CA HIS A 519 16.61 -44.60 20.26
C HIS A 519 17.96 -45.27 20.03
N ASP A 520 19.04 -44.50 20.12
CA ASP A 520 20.42 -44.98 19.93
C ASP A 520 20.63 -45.81 18.64
N GLY A 521 19.95 -45.42 17.56
CA GLY A 521 20.04 -46.09 16.26
C GLY A 521 19.23 -47.39 16.14
N THR A 522 18.46 -47.76 17.17
CA THR A 522 17.59 -48.95 17.18
C THR A 522 16.12 -48.59 17.11
N LEU A 523 15.29 -49.46 16.52
CA LEU A 523 13.84 -49.33 16.48
C LEU A 523 13.21 -50.40 17.38
N LEU A 524 12.45 -49.97 18.39
CA LEU A 524 11.76 -50.85 19.33
C LEU A 524 10.23 -50.66 19.22
N PRO A 525 9.43 -51.70 18.92
CA PRO A 525 7.99 -51.63 19.05
C PRO A 525 7.58 -51.48 20.53
N LEU A 526 6.81 -50.44 20.86
CA LEU A 526 6.45 -50.18 22.26
C LEU A 526 5.50 -51.26 22.81
N LEU A 527 4.50 -51.67 22.02
CA LEU A 527 3.45 -52.61 22.45
C LEU A 527 3.20 -53.67 21.36
N PRO A 528 4.16 -54.60 21.14
CA PRO A 528 4.12 -55.54 20.02
C PRO A 528 2.96 -56.55 20.08
N GLU A 529 2.42 -56.81 21.28
CA GLU A 529 1.31 -57.76 21.51
C GLU A 529 -0.07 -57.16 21.21
N MET A 530 -0.18 -55.85 21.00
CA MET A 530 -1.46 -55.19 20.71
C MET A 530 -1.84 -55.36 19.24
N ALA A 531 -3.13 -55.57 18.98
CA ALA A 531 -3.63 -55.68 17.60
C ALA A 531 -3.43 -54.37 16.82
N MET A 532 -3.50 -53.24 17.53
CA MET A 532 -3.17 -51.92 17.02
C MET A 532 -2.55 -51.07 18.13
N SER A 533 -1.48 -50.32 17.82
CA SER A 533 -0.99 -49.21 18.65
C SER A 533 -0.76 -47.97 17.80
N LEU A 534 -1.23 -46.82 18.29
CA LEU A 534 -1.13 -45.51 17.67
C LEU A 534 -0.59 -44.50 18.68
N SER A 535 0.37 -43.66 18.30
CA SER A 535 0.79 -42.53 19.14
C SER A 535 0.97 -41.27 18.31
N PHE A 536 0.54 -40.13 18.84
CA PHE A 536 0.81 -38.80 18.28
C PHE A 536 2.04 -38.13 18.89
N GLY A 537 2.86 -38.85 19.66
CA GLY A 537 4.07 -38.31 20.27
C GLY A 537 3.83 -37.46 21.52
N GLN A 538 2.62 -37.51 22.09
CA GLN A 538 2.31 -36.83 23.34
C GLN A 538 3.15 -37.48 24.45
N ALA A 539 4.06 -36.71 25.03
CA ALA A 539 4.98 -37.16 26.06
C ALA A 539 5.06 -36.13 27.19
N ASP A 540 5.40 -36.59 28.40
CA ASP A 540 5.70 -35.68 29.50
C ASP A 540 6.97 -34.85 29.21
N PRO A 541 7.17 -33.69 29.87
CA PRO A 541 8.32 -32.82 29.59
C PRO A 541 9.68 -33.48 29.77
N SER A 542 9.78 -34.59 30.50
CA SER A 542 11.04 -35.33 30.59
C SER A 542 11.23 -36.35 29.46
N GLY A 543 10.22 -36.61 28.63
CA GLY A 543 10.21 -37.69 27.64
C GLY A 543 10.19 -39.11 28.20
N GLN A 544 9.79 -39.33 29.46
CA GLN A 544 9.73 -40.66 30.07
C GLN A 544 8.39 -41.36 29.81
N TYR A 545 7.28 -40.64 29.93
CA TYR A 545 5.94 -41.18 29.77
C TYR A 545 5.37 -40.78 28.43
N VAL A 546 4.90 -41.74 27.64
CA VAL A 546 4.34 -41.52 26.29
C VAL A 546 2.92 -42.03 26.22
N MET A 547 2.05 -41.26 25.57
CA MET A 547 0.67 -41.62 25.30
C MET A 547 0.57 -42.53 24.06
N VAL A 548 -0.06 -43.68 24.22
CA VAL A 548 -0.34 -44.64 23.14
C VAL A 548 -1.80 -45.06 23.17
N TYR A 549 -2.47 -45.06 22.03
CA TYR A 549 -3.84 -45.53 21.85
C TYR A 549 -3.80 -46.95 21.33
N VAL A 550 -4.45 -47.88 22.04
CA VAL A 550 -4.38 -49.30 21.72
C VAL A 550 -5.74 -49.87 21.39
N GLN A 551 -5.76 -50.83 20.47
CA GLN A 551 -6.92 -51.69 20.23
C GLN A 551 -6.52 -53.15 20.56
N THR A 552 -7.29 -53.77 21.44
CA THR A 552 -7.11 -55.18 21.81
C THR A 552 -7.91 -56.08 20.88
N ALA A 553 -7.51 -57.36 20.77
CA ALA A 553 -8.24 -58.35 19.97
C ALA A 553 -9.69 -58.54 20.43
N GLU A 554 -9.98 -58.34 21.73
CA GLU A 554 -11.32 -58.42 22.32
C GLU A 554 -12.21 -57.21 21.96
N ASN A 555 -11.60 -56.04 21.72
CA ASN A 555 -12.27 -54.78 21.40
C ASN A 555 -12.17 -54.42 19.91
N GLY A 556 -11.97 -55.39 19.01
CA GLY A 556 -11.65 -55.19 17.59
C GLY A 556 -12.66 -54.40 16.72
N ARG A 557 -13.74 -53.87 17.32
CA ARG A 557 -14.69 -52.93 16.69
C ARG A 557 -14.89 -51.61 17.46
N SER A 558 -14.30 -51.45 18.64
CA SER A 558 -14.39 -50.25 19.48
C SER A 558 -13.26 -49.27 19.17
N ALA A 559 -13.47 -47.98 19.49
CA ALA A 559 -12.44 -46.95 19.36
C ALA A 559 -11.19 -47.29 20.20
N PRO A 560 -9.98 -46.97 19.73
CA PRO A 560 -8.74 -47.17 20.48
C PRO A 560 -8.78 -46.46 21.84
N LEU A 561 -8.31 -47.15 22.88
CA LEU A 561 -8.30 -46.64 24.24
C LEU A 561 -6.94 -46.04 24.61
N PRO A 562 -6.91 -44.96 25.41
CA PRO A 562 -5.68 -44.30 25.81
C PRO A 562 -4.92 -45.10 26.90
N TYR A 563 -3.63 -45.37 26.67
CA TYR A 563 -2.66 -45.96 27.60
C TYR A 563 -1.38 -45.13 27.74
N VAL A 564 -0.84 -45.04 28.95
CA VAL A 564 0.48 -44.43 29.20
C VAL A 564 1.56 -45.52 29.22
N VAL A 565 2.67 -45.27 28.54
CA VAL A 565 3.85 -46.15 28.47
C VAL A 565 5.00 -45.46 29.20
N ASP A 566 5.67 -46.18 30.11
CA ASP A 566 6.91 -45.73 30.76
C ASP A 566 8.12 -46.22 29.97
N LEU A 567 8.78 -45.30 29.25
CA LEU A 567 9.95 -45.62 28.42
C LEU A 567 11.15 -46.09 29.25
N ALA A 568 11.27 -45.66 30.50
CA ALA A 568 12.36 -46.10 31.38
C ALA A 568 12.19 -47.57 31.81
N ALA A 569 10.99 -48.13 31.67
CA ALA A 569 10.66 -49.51 32.00
C ALA A 569 10.62 -50.43 30.76
N CYS A 570 10.98 -49.94 29.57
CA CYS A 570 11.03 -50.75 28.35
C CYS A 570 12.18 -51.76 28.38
N THR A 571 11.95 -52.94 27.81
CA THR A 571 12.96 -53.96 27.51
C THR A 571 13.03 -54.21 25.99
N GLU A 572 13.92 -55.09 25.54
CA GLU A 572 14.00 -55.49 24.12
C GLU A 572 12.70 -56.13 23.58
N ASP A 573 11.85 -56.66 24.47
CA ASP A 573 10.58 -57.30 24.13
C ASP A 573 9.40 -56.31 24.09
N GLY A 574 9.64 -55.02 24.35
CA GLY A 574 8.62 -53.96 24.39
C GLY A 574 8.48 -53.33 25.78
N CYS A 575 7.37 -52.62 25.99
CA CYS A 575 7.16 -51.77 27.15
C CYS A 575 5.90 -52.14 27.93
N THR A 576 5.88 -51.74 29.20
CA THR A 576 4.66 -51.85 30.03
C THR A 576 3.77 -50.63 29.80
N ALA A 577 2.45 -50.86 29.81
CA ALA A 577 1.46 -49.80 29.60
C ALA A 577 0.33 -49.88 30.64
N GLU A 578 -0.13 -48.73 31.11
CA GLU A 578 -1.27 -48.60 32.03
C GLU A 578 -2.43 -47.83 31.36
N PRO A 579 -3.70 -48.20 31.58
CA PRO A 579 -4.82 -47.42 31.05
C PRO A 579 -4.82 -45.98 31.61
N ALA A 580 -4.99 -44.99 30.74
CA ALA A 580 -5.14 -43.60 31.14
C ALA A 580 -6.63 -43.24 31.29
N ALA A 581 -6.98 -42.43 32.29
CA ALA A 581 -8.37 -42.06 32.58
C ALA A 581 -8.92 -40.95 31.65
N GLY A 582 -8.07 -40.40 30.78
CA GLY A 582 -8.40 -39.32 29.86
C GLY A 582 -7.16 -38.88 29.07
N LEU A 583 -7.31 -37.81 28.32
CA LEU A 583 -6.25 -37.29 27.46
C LEU A 583 -5.40 -36.25 28.21
N PRO A 584 -4.08 -36.42 28.25
CA PRO A 584 -3.25 -35.59 29.10
C PRO A 584 -2.81 -34.28 28.43
N VAL A 585 -2.72 -33.25 29.26
CA VAL A 585 -1.90 -32.06 29.02
C VAL A 585 -0.99 -31.91 30.24
N TRP A 586 0.30 -32.23 30.09
CA TRP A 586 1.27 -32.19 31.19
C TRP A 586 1.67 -30.76 31.55
N SER A 587 1.90 -30.52 32.85
CA SER A 587 2.45 -29.26 33.34
C SER A 587 3.88 -29.05 32.83
N PRO A 588 4.37 -27.81 32.69
CA PRO A 588 5.72 -27.56 32.17
C PRO A 588 6.85 -28.20 32.98
N ASP A 589 6.63 -28.43 34.28
CA ASP A 589 7.57 -29.12 35.18
C ASP A 589 7.36 -30.64 35.23
N GLY A 590 6.37 -31.16 34.50
CA GLY A 590 6.02 -32.58 34.40
C GLY A 590 5.46 -33.20 35.67
N ARG A 591 5.24 -32.45 36.75
CA ARG A 591 4.76 -33.02 38.03
C ARG A 591 3.29 -33.40 37.99
N HIS A 592 2.51 -32.68 37.20
CA HIS A 592 1.07 -32.82 37.10
C HIS A 592 0.65 -32.96 35.63
N ALA A 593 -0.58 -33.43 35.42
CA ALA A 593 -1.27 -33.35 34.15
C ALA A 593 -2.74 -32.99 34.38
N ILE A 594 -3.32 -32.26 33.43
CA ILE A 594 -4.78 -32.15 33.31
C ILE A 594 -5.24 -33.27 32.38
N LEU A 595 -6.16 -34.11 32.84
CA LEU A 595 -6.82 -35.13 32.03
C LEU A 595 -8.17 -34.62 31.54
N VAL A 596 -8.38 -34.67 30.23
CA VAL A 596 -9.68 -34.42 29.59
C VAL A 596 -10.45 -35.73 29.55
N ARG A 597 -11.54 -35.83 30.33
CA ARG A 597 -12.33 -37.06 30.45
C ARG A 597 -13.31 -37.22 29.28
N ASN A 598 -13.72 -38.47 29.00
CA ASN A 598 -14.73 -38.84 28.01
C ASN A 598 -14.39 -38.43 26.55
N GLN A 599 -13.15 -38.02 26.31
CA GLN A 599 -12.61 -37.86 24.97
C GLN A 599 -11.78 -39.08 24.58
N SER A 600 -11.89 -39.43 23.31
CA SER A 600 -11.23 -40.55 22.65
C SER A 600 -10.69 -40.08 21.31
N LEU A 601 -9.86 -40.91 20.68
CA LEU A 601 -9.40 -40.67 19.32
C LEU A 601 -10.53 -40.37 18.32
N SER A 602 -11.72 -40.92 18.55
CA SER A 602 -12.84 -40.86 17.60
C SER A 602 -13.72 -39.61 17.69
N ASN A 603 -13.65 -38.85 18.79
CA ASN A 603 -14.50 -37.68 19.04
C ASN A 603 -13.70 -36.43 19.43
N GLN A 604 -12.38 -36.50 19.39
CA GLN A 604 -11.50 -35.38 19.72
C GLN A 604 -11.22 -34.53 18.48
N THR A 605 -11.31 -33.21 18.65
CA THR A 605 -11.06 -32.24 17.56
C THR A 605 -9.67 -31.58 17.65
N LEU A 606 -9.00 -31.68 18.80
CA LEU A 606 -7.73 -31.00 19.09
C LEU A 606 -6.73 -31.92 19.79
N PHE A 607 -5.50 -32.03 19.29
CA PHE A 607 -4.40 -32.75 19.97
C PHE A 607 -3.29 -31.79 20.36
N ALA A 608 -2.85 -31.85 21.62
CA ALA A 608 -1.68 -31.14 22.09
C ALA A 608 -0.49 -32.09 22.21
N VAL A 609 0.61 -31.77 21.52
CA VAL A 609 1.86 -32.53 21.48
C VAL A 609 3.01 -31.54 21.70
N GLN A 610 3.65 -31.56 22.88
CA GLN A 610 4.90 -30.81 23.14
C GLN A 610 4.82 -29.31 22.75
N ASN A 611 3.76 -28.63 23.21
CA ASN A 611 3.39 -27.24 22.87
C ASN A 611 2.84 -26.98 21.46
N ARG A 612 2.79 -28.00 20.60
CA ARG A 612 2.08 -27.94 19.33
C ARG A 612 0.63 -28.35 19.49
N VAL A 613 -0.30 -27.61 18.89
CA VAL A 613 -1.72 -27.99 18.81
C VAL A 613 -2.07 -28.36 17.39
N PHE A 614 -2.79 -29.47 17.19
CA PHE A 614 -3.32 -29.91 15.90
C PHE A 614 -4.84 -29.87 15.89
N VAL A 615 -5.43 -29.29 14.84
CA VAL A 615 -6.88 -29.28 14.62
C VAL A 615 -7.26 -30.26 13.51
N PHE A 616 -8.01 -31.31 13.86
CA PHE A 616 -8.40 -32.37 12.92
C PHE A 616 -9.83 -32.25 12.38
N SER A 617 -10.61 -31.29 12.88
CA SER A 617 -11.99 -31.08 12.45
C SER A 617 -12.43 -29.62 12.62
N ASP A 618 -13.30 -29.19 11.71
CA ASP A 618 -14.10 -27.96 11.77
C ASP A 618 -15.11 -27.97 12.93
N LEU A 619 -15.50 -29.14 13.43
CA LEU A 619 -16.40 -29.28 14.57
C LEU A 619 -15.88 -28.55 15.80
N MET A 620 -16.79 -27.92 16.53
CA MET A 620 -16.47 -27.26 17.79
C MET A 620 -16.10 -28.28 18.86
N PRO A 621 -15.05 -28.03 19.68
CA PRO A 621 -14.71 -28.93 20.76
C PRO A 621 -15.84 -29.01 21.79
N GLU A 622 -16.18 -30.21 22.23
CA GLU A 622 -17.13 -30.41 23.32
C GLU A 622 -16.46 -30.12 24.67
N ALA A 623 -17.20 -29.47 25.57
CA ALA A 623 -16.74 -29.28 26.94
C ALA A 623 -16.72 -30.62 27.69
N ALA A 624 -15.65 -30.86 28.44
CA ALA A 624 -15.39 -32.09 29.17
C ALA A 624 -14.91 -31.79 30.60
N ASP A 625 -15.05 -32.78 31.48
CA ASP A 625 -14.52 -32.71 32.83
C ASP A 625 -12.98 -32.72 32.79
N LEU A 626 -12.38 -31.74 33.46
CA LEU A 626 -10.94 -31.60 33.63
C LEU A 626 -10.54 -32.16 35.00
N LEU A 627 -9.62 -33.13 35.01
CA LEU A 627 -9.17 -33.80 36.23
C LEU A 627 -7.68 -33.59 36.45
N LEU A 628 -7.26 -33.41 37.70
CA LEU A 628 -5.85 -33.39 38.06
C LEU A 628 -5.29 -34.81 38.18
N ALA A 629 -4.17 -35.06 37.52
CA ALA A 629 -3.42 -36.31 37.61
C ALA A 629 -1.95 -36.06 37.97
N ASP A 630 -1.29 -37.11 38.42
CA ASP A 630 0.16 -37.15 38.55
C ASP A 630 0.84 -37.28 37.18
N ARG A 631 2.18 -37.29 37.20
CA ARG A 631 3.02 -37.44 36.00
C ARG A 631 2.72 -38.71 35.20
N ALA A 632 2.36 -39.80 35.87
CA ALA A 632 2.03 -41.10 35.28
C ALA A 632 0.53 -41.19 34.90
N LEU A 633 -0.17 -40.06 34.84
CA LEU A 633 -1.57 -39.94 34.46
C LEU A 633 -2.55 -40.64 35.39
N ARG A 634 -2.15 -40.89 36.65
CA ARG A 634 -3.05 -41.42 37.66
C ARG A 634 -3.79 -40.25 38.33
N PRO A 635 -5.14 -40.25 38.34
CA PRO A 635 -5.90 -39.23 39.04
C PRO A 635 -5.47 -39.13 40.50
N ILE A 636 -5.20 -37.92 40.97
CA ILE A 636 -4.83 -37.71 42.38
C ILE A 636 -6.09 -37.95 43.23
N PHE A 637 -6.10 -39.05 44.00
CA PHE A 637 -7.27 -39.54 44.75
C PHE A 637 -8.02 -38.41 45.52
N ASN A 638 -9.35 -38.38 45.39
CA ASN A 638 -10.28 -37.34 45.91
C ASN A 638 -10.30 -35.99 45.20
N ALA A 639 -9.64 -35.79 44.06
CA ALA A 639 -9.85 -34.59 43.27
C ALA A 639 -11.30 -34.56 42.72
N PRO A 640 -12.15 -33.59 43.10
CA PRO A 640 -13.37 -33.31 42.35
C PRO A 640 -12.99 -32.94 40.90
N VAL A 641 -13.97 -32.94 40.00
CA VAL A 641 -13.81 -32.25 38.70
C VAL A 641 -13.26 -30.86 39.00
N LEU A 642 -12.06 -30.55 38.49
CA LEU A 642 -11.43 -29.26 38.73
C LEU A 642 -12.32 -28.20 38.08
N GLU A 643 -12.59 -28.40 36.79
CA GLU A 643 -13.36 -27.50 35.95
C GLU A 643 -14.01 -28.29 34.80
N THR A 644 -14.97 -27.66 34.11
CA THR A 644 -15.58 -28.20 32.89
C THR A 644 -15.32 -27.26 31.72
N GLY A 645 -14.65 -27.76 30.68
CA GLY A 645 -14.26 -26.95 29.53
C GLY A 645 -13.53 -27.73 28.45
N TYR A 646 -12.90 -27.03 27.52
CA TYR A 646 -12.17 -27.64 26.40
C TYR A 646 -10.82 -26.96 26.14
N ALA A 647 -9.97 -27.65 25.37
CA ALA A 647 -8.60 -27.24 25.01
C ALA A 647 -7.78 -26.69 26.19
N PRO A 648 -7.57 -27.48 27.26
CA PRO A 648 -6.78 -27.01 28.39
C PRO A 648 -5.31 -26.84 28.01
N PHE A 649 -4.65 -25.88 28.64
CA PHE A 649 -3.22 -25.61 28.51
C PHE A 649 -2.63 -25.13 29.84
N TRP A 650 -1.32 -25.24 30.00
CA TRP A 650 -0.67 -24.71 31.20
C TRP A 650 -0.11 -23.32 30.98
N VAL A 651 -0.29 -22.46 31.97
CA VAL A 651 0.37 -21.16 32.05
C VAL A 651 1.72 -21.28 32.75
N ASN A 652 1.74 -22.03 33.84
CA ASN A 652 2.93 -22.39 34.62
C ASN A 652 2.62 -23.69 35.41
N ALA A 653 3.50 -24.12 36.30
CA ALA A 653 3.30 -25.36 37.07
C ALA A 653 2.08 -25.37 38.04
N GLN A 654 1.45 -24.21 38.28
CA GLN A 654 0.40 -24.03 39.30
C GLN A 654 -0.89 -23.43 38.74
N GLN A 655 -0.88 -22.95 37.50
CA GLN A 655 -2.01 -22.34 36.83
C GLN A 655 -2.19 -22.93 35.44
N PHE A 656 -3.43 -23.26 35.11
CA PHE A 656 -3.83 -23.75 33.80
C PHE A 656 -4.96 -22.89 33.26
N GLY A 657 -5.11 -22.88 31.94
CA GLY A 657 -6.21 -22.25 31.25
C GLY A 657 -7.03 -23.27 30.47
N PHE A 658 -8.27 -22.90 30.15
CA PHE A 658 -9.19 -23.69 29.34
C PHE A 658 -10.27 -22.75 28.79
N PHE A 659 -11.04 -23.23 27.82
CA PHE A 659 -12.20 -22.49 27.33
C PHE A 659 -13.49 -23.06 27.88
N GLN A 660 -14.44 -22.16 28.10
CA GLN A 660 -15.78 -22.50 28.55
C GLN A 660 -16.82 -21.81 27.66
N TYR A 661 -17.93 -22.50 27.43
CA TYR A 661 -19.12 -21.86 26.84
C TYR A 661 -19.80 -21.01 27.91
N GLY A 662 -20.07 -19.75 27.59
CA GLY A 662 -20.76 -18.82 28.46
C GLY A 662 -22.26 -19.09 28.56
N ALA A 663 -23.02 -18.07 28.99
CA ALA A 663 -24.47 -18.18 29.16
C ALA A 663 -25.23 -18.52 27.86
N THR A 664 -24.63 -18.26 26.70
CA THR A 664 -25.15 -18.60 25.37
C THR A 664 -24.13 -19.45 24.63
N PRO A 665 -24.55 -20.37 23.73
CA PRO A 665 -23.63 -21.19 22.95
C PRO A 665 -22.62 -20.39 22.11
N ASP A 666 -22.97 -19.17 21.73
CA ASP A 666 -22.10 -18.27 20.95
C ASP A 666 -21.09 -17.49 21.79
N LYS A 667 -21.26 -17.44 23.11
CA LYS A 667 -20.31 -16.76 24.00
C LYS A 667 -19.27 -17.76 24.44
N GLN A 668 -18.00 -17.45 24.21
CA GLN A 668 -16.90 -18.31 24.63
C GLN A 668 -15.90 -17.49 25.42
N GLU A 669 -15.42 -18.07 26.51
CA GLU A 669 -14.57 -17.40 27.47
C GLU A 669 -13.29 -18.23 27.69
N LEU A 670 -12.14 -17.56 27.66
CA LEU A 670 -10.86 -18.09 28.10
C LEU A 670 -10.79 -17.93 29.62
N MET A 671 -10.73 -19.05 30.31
CA MET A 671 -10.66 -19.14 31.77
C MET A 671 -9.23 -19.44 32.20
N LEU A 672 -8.80 -18.90 33.35
CA LEU A 672 -7.62 -19.36 34.08
C LEU A 672 -7.99 -19.82 35.48
N ALA A 673 -7.46 -20.97 35.89
CA ALA A 673 -7.68 -21.56 37.20
C ALA A 673 -6.34 -21.96 37.84
N SER A 674 -6.33 -22.06 39.17
CA SER A 674 -5.19 -22.59 39.92
C SER A 674 -5.42 -24.05 40.30
N VAL A 675 -4.34 -24.85 40.29
CA VAL A 675 -4.38 -26.25 40.72
C VAL A 675 -4.80 -26.40 42.18
N TYR A 676 -4.45 -25.45 43.04
CA TYR A 676 -4.67 -25.50 44.48
C TYR A 676 -5.56 -24.36 45.02
N GLY A 677 -6.21 -23.61 44.12
CA GLY A 677 -7.05 -22.47 44.49
C GLY A 677 -8.48 -22.65 44.00
N ASP A 678 -9.41 -21.94 44.65
CA ASP A 678 -10.85 -22.00 44.33
C ASP A 678 -11.30 -20.89 43.36
N GLU A 679 -10.38 -20.03 42.93
CA GLU A 679 -10.68 -18.89 42.06
C GLU A 679 -10.36 -19.19 40.60
N THR A 680 -11.37 -19.04 39.76
CA THR A 680 -11.28 -19.11 38.30
C THR A 680 -11.62 -17.74 37.73
N GLU A 681 -10.74 -17.21 36.87
CA GLU A 681 -10.88 -15.88 36.27
C GLU A 681 -11.20 -15.96 34.79
N VAL A 682 -12.15 -15.13 34.32
CA VAL A 682 -12.36 -14.87 32.89
C VAL A 682 -11.30 -13.89 32.42
N VAL A 683 -10.51 -14.30 31.42
CA VAL A 683 -9.38 -13.51 30.92
C VAL A 683 -9.70 -12.79 29.61
N LEU A 684 -10.37 -13.48 28.69
CA LEU A 684 -10.79 -12.95 27.40
C LEU A 684 -12.10 -13.63 26.98
N SER A 685 -12.90 -12.92 26.20
CA SER A 685 -14.04 -13.45 25.46
C SER A 685 -13.81 -13.40 23.96
N ASN A 686 -14.62 -14.13 23.19
CA ASN A 686 -14.61 -13.99 21.73
C ASN A 686 -15.04 -12.58 21.26
N GLU A 687 -15.84 -11.85 22.04
CA GLU A 687 -16.18 -10.45 21.77
C GLU A 687 -14.95 -9.53 21.90
N ASP A 688 -14.10 -9.75 22.90
CA ASP A 688 -12.84 -9.01 23.08
C ASP A 688 -11.90 -9.22 21.88
N LEU A 689 -11.78 -10.47 21.41
CA LEU A 689 -11.01 -10.80 20.20
C LEU A 689 -11.57 -10.10 18.96
N LEU A 690 -12.89 -10.12 18.78
CA LEU A 690 -13.55 -9.50 17.64
C LEU A 690 -13.33 -7.98 17.61
N ALA A 691 -13.37 -7.34 18.77
CA ALA A 691 -13.09 -5.90 18.91
C ALA A 691 -11.63 -5.55 18.60
N ALA A 692 -10.69 -6.46 18.84
CA ALA A 692 -9.27 -6.27 18.55
C ALA A 692 -8.91 -6.40 17.05
N VAL A 693 -9.78 -6.99 16.23
CA VAL A 693 -9.58 -7.05 14.77
C VAL A 693 -9.89 -5.68 14.14
N PRO A 694 -9.05 -5.16 13.22
CA PRO A 694 -9.32 -3.93 12.47
C PRO A 694 -10.69 -3.95 11.78
N GLU A 695 -11.40 -2.82 11.79
CA GLU A 695 -12.79 -2.75 11.30
C GLU A 695 -12.96 -3.22 9.85
N ALA A 696 -11.97 -2.96 8.99
CA ALA A 696 -11.99 -3.36 7.59
C ALA A 696 -11.87 -4.88 7.36
N GLU A 697 -11.36 -5.62 8.35
CA GLU A 697 -11.07 -7.06 8.27
C GLU A 697 -11.87 -7.88 9.30
N ARG A 698 -12.74 -7.22 10.06
CA ARG A 698 -13.46 -7.82 11.18
C ARG A 698 -14.48 -8.85 10.68
N PRO A 699 -14.38 -10.13 11.11
CA PRO A 699 -15.34 -11.15 10.71
C PRO A 699 -16.70 -10.93 11.37
N SER A 700 -17.72 -11.71 10.97
CA SER A 700 -19.04 -11.67 11.60
C SER A 700 -19.05 -12.33 12.97
N SER A 701 -18.22 -13.36 13.16
CA SER A 701 -18.05 -14.07 14.41
C SER A 701 -16.67 -14.71 14.51
N LEU A 702 -16.20 -14.90 15.74
CA LEU A 702 -14.98 -15.65 16.03
C LEU A 702 -15.30 -16.76 17.02
N LYS A 703 -14.78 -17.96 16.75
CA LYS A 703 -14.89 -19.12 17.64
C LYS A 703 -13.54 -19.45 18.26
N LEU A 704 -13.45 -19.41 19.59
CA LEU A 704 -12.23 -19.73 20.34
C LEU A 704 -11.89 -21.21 20.17
N ARG A 705 -10.67 -21.51 19.71
CA ARG A 705 -10.25 -22.90 19.42
C ARG A 705 -9.27 -23.43 20.45
N TYR A 706 -8.15 -22.76 20.62
CA TYR A 706 -7.11 -23.16 21.56
C TYR A 706 -6.26 -21.95 21.97
N ALA A 707 -5.52 -22.10 23.07
CA ALA A 707 -4.55 -21.13 23.54
C ALA A 707 -3.38 -21.84 24.20
N PHE A 708 -2.27 -21.14 24.35
CA PHE A 708 -1.11 -21.59 25.09
C PHE A 708 -0.35 -20.38 25.66
N ALA A 709 0.44 -20.62 26.70
CA ALA A 709 1.33 -19.60 27.24
C ALA A 709 2.68 -19.66 26.53
N ASN A 710 3.33 -18.49 26.40
CA ASN A 710 4.69 -18.41 25.92
C ASN A 710 5.62 -19.11 26.95
N PRO A 711 6.42 -20.12 26.54
CA PRO A 711 7.31 -20.84 27.45
C PRO A 711 8.33 -19.95 28.18
N ALA A 712 8.72 -18.83 27.57
CA ALA A 712 9.67 -17.87 28.16
C ALA A 712 9.01 -16.75 28.97
N ASP A 713 7.72 -16.47 28.77
CA ASP A 713 6.94 -15.51 29.56
C ASP A 713 5.50 -16.01 29.79
N PRO A 714 5.21 -16.60 30.97
CA PRO A 714 3.86 -17.03 31.35
C PRO A 714 2.78 -15.94 31.35
N ASN A 715 3.15 -14.66 31.26
CA ASN A 715 2.18 -13.57 31.13
C ASN A 715 1.76 -13.31 29.68
N MET A 716 2.44 -13.91 28.71
CA MET A 716 2.17 -13.74 27.30
C MET A 716 1.39 -14.96 26.80
N LEU A 717 0.08 -14.79 26.56
CA LEU A 717 -0.75 -15.84 25.99
C LEU A 717 -0.86 -15.65 24.47
N ILE A 718 -0.92 -16.77 23.75
CA ILE A 718 -1.28 -16.80 22.34
C ILE A 718 -2.63 -17.50 22.23
N VAL A 719 -3.57 -16.86 21.54
CA VAL A 719 -4.95 -17.31 21.43
C VAL A 719 -5.31 -17.44 19.96
N ALA A 720 -5.84 -18.59 19.56
CA ALA A 720 -6.32 -18.86 18.23
C ALA A 720 -7.86 -18.88 18.19
N ALA A 721 -8.44 -18.12 17.27
CA ALA A 721 -9.87 -18.09 17.03
C ALA A 721 -10.15 -18.16 15.52
N PHE A 722 -11.19 -18.91 15.12
CA PHE A 722 -11.49 -19.13 13.70
C PHE A 722 -12.80 -18.47 13.30
N ASP A 723 -12.82 -17.95 12.09
CA ASP A 723 -14.04 -17.74 11.30
C ASP A 723 -14.22 -18.97 10.41
N VAL A 724 -15.19 -19.82 10.80
CA VAL A 724 -15.46 -21.08 10.09
C VAL A 724 -16.12 -20.83 8.73
N GLU A 725 -16.84 -19.72 8.56
CA GLU A 725 -17.51 -19.40 7.30
C GLU A 725 -16.51 -18.85 6.27
N ALA A 726 -15.57 -18.02 6.72
CA ALA A 726 -14.52 -17.46 5.87
C ALA A 726 -13.29 -18.38 5.71
N GLU A 727 -13.24 -19.47 6.47
CA GLU A 727 -12.08 -20.39 6.55
C GLU A 727 -10.79 -19.63 6.90
N ASP A 728 -10.89 -18.69 7.85
CA ASP A 728 -9.76 -17.86 8.30
C ASP A 728 -9.48 -18.13 9.80
N ALA A 729 -8.21 -18.25 10.16
CA ALA A 729 -7.71 -18.36 11.52
C ALA A 729 -7.02 -17.06 11.95
N TYR A 730 -7.44 -16.54 13.10
CA TYR A 730 -6.95 -15.31 13.69
C TYR A 730 -6.10 -15.64 14.92
N LEU A 731 -4.87 -15.12 14.95
CA LEU A 731 -3.95 -15.28 16.05
C LEU A 731 -3.79 -13.99 16.81
N PHE A 732 -3.91 -14.09 18.13
CA PHE A 732 -3.83 -12.97 19.04
C PHE A 732 -2.75 -13.18 20.08
N THR A 733 -2.10 -12.10 20.46
CA THR A 733 -1.18 -12.05 21.59
C THR A 733 -1.85 -11.27 22.71
N TYR A 734 -1.93 -11.88 23.91
CA TYR A 734 -2.50 -11.25 25.10
C TYR A 734 -1.51 -11.18 26.25
N ASN A 735 -1.07 -9.96 26.58
CA ASN A 735 -0.21 -9.71 27.72
C ASN A 735 -1.05 -9.53 28.99
N ARG A 736 -1.05 -10.54 29.87
CA ARG A 736 -1.82 -10.57 31.12
C ARG A 736 -1.45 -9.46 32.09
N ARG A 737 -0.17 -9.07 32.15
CA ARG A 737 0.30 -8.03 33.09
C ARG A 737 -0.26 -6.66 32.73
N HIS A 738 -0.32 -6.36 31.45
CA HIS A 738 -0.77 -5.06 30.93
C HIS A 738 -2.22 -5.08 30.44
N LYS A 739 -2.87 -6.25 30.42
CA LYS A 739 -4.19 -6.48 29.83
C LYS A 739 -4.27 -5.95 28.40
N ASN A 740 -3.20 -6.18 27.64
CA ASN A 740 -3.09 -5.71 26.27
C ASN A 740 -3.34 -6.89 25.32
N LEU A 741 -4.36 -6.75 24.47
CA LEU A 741 -4.73 -7.72 23.44
C LEU A 741 -4.39 -7.13 22.08
N THR A 742 -3.59 -7.88 21.31
CA THR A 742 -3.16 -7.46 19.98
C THR A 742 -3.49 -8.57 18.98
N HIS A 743 -4.27 -8.24 17.95
CA HIS A 743 -4.37 -9.06 16.75
C HIS A 743 -3.00 -9.10 16.07
N SER A 744 -2.44 -10.30 15.95
CA SER A 744 -1.06 -10.49 15.48
C SER A 744 -1.02 -10.84 14.00
N MET A 745 -1.90 -11.73 13.55
CA MET A 745 -2.04 -12.09 12.13
C MET A 745 -3.34 -12.83 11.84
N THR A 746 -3.71 -12.85 10.56
CA THR A 746 -4.78 -13.67 10.00
C THR A 746 -4.19 -14.57 8.93
N ILE A 747 -4.58 -15.84 8.93
CA ILE A 747 -4.08 -16.87 8.01
C ILE A 747 -5.25 -17.75 7.57
N GLY A 748 -5.15 -18.34 6.37
CA GLY A 748 -6.15 -19.32 5.93
C GLY A 748 -6.16 -20.56 6.85
N TYR A 749 -7.35 -21.12 7.05
CA TYR A 749 -7.60 -22.31 7.86
C TYR A 749 -8.07 -23.48 6.98
N ASP A 750 -7.35 -24.60 7.03
CA ASP A 750 -7.82 -25.92 6.57
C ASP A 750 -7.72 -26.96 7.71
N LEU A 751 -8.30 -28.14 7.48
CA LEU A 751 -8.04 -29.36 8.23
C LEU A 751 -6.50 -29.58 8.26
N ASP A 752 -5.92 -29.78 9.44
CA ASP A 752 -4.47 -29.81 9.73
C ASP A 752 -3.83 -28.48 10.16
N HIS A 753 -4.64 -27.47 10.48
CA HIS A 753 -4.13 -26.27 11.16
C HIS A 753 -3.36 -26.66 12.42
N SER A 754 -2.11 -26.23 12.50
CA SER A 754 -1.27 -26.46 13.67
C SER A 754 -0.48 -25.23 14.05
N VAL A 755 -0.28 -25.04 15.34
CA VAL A 755 0.54 -23.95 15.87
C VAL A 755 1.51 -24.54 16.86
N ASP A 756 2.77 -24.10 16.77
CA ASP A 756 3.86 -24.49 17.66
C ASP A 756 4.65 -23.25 18.08
N ILE A 757 5.19 -23.27 19.30
CA ILE A 757 6.04 -22.22 19.84
C ILE A 757 7.39 -22.79 20.23
N SER A 758 8.45 -22.14 19.78
CA SER A 758 9.80 -22.57 20.11
C SER A 758 10.01 -22.60 21.63
N PRO A 759 10.83 -23.52 22.18
CA PRO A 759 11.05 -23.63 23.62
C PRO A 759 11.55 -22.35 24.30
N ASN A 760 12.23 -21.46 23.55
CA ASN A 760 12.68 -20.15 24.04
C ASN A 760 11.63 -19.04 23.88
N GLY A 761 10.41 -19.36 23.42
CA GLY A 761 9.31 -18.42 23.28
C GLY A 761 9.46 -17.39 22.16
N ARG A 762 10.48 -17.50 21.32
CA ARG A 762 10.84 -16.49 20.32
C ARG A 762 10.14 -16.69 18.98
N PHE A 763 9.90 -17.93 18.57
CA PHE A 763 9.35 -18.26 17.26
C PHE A 763 7.99 -18.91 17.41
N LEU A 764 7.06 -18.46 16.58
CA LEU A 764 5.76 -19.06 16.38
C LEU A 764 5.76 -19.69 15.00
N ILE A 765 5.46 -20.97 14.91
CA ILE A 765 5.27 -21.68 13.66
C ILE A 765 3.78 -21.97 13.53
N VAL A 766 3.25 -21.73 12.35
CA VAL A 766 1.85 -22.02 12.04
C VAL A 766 1.79 -22.77 10.72
N THR A 767 1.00 -23.84 10.68
CA THR A 767 0.81 -24.71 9.51
C THR A 767 -0.69 -24.92 9.25
N GLY A 768 -1.04 -25.54 8.12
CA GLY A 768 -2.43 -25.80 7.73
C GLY A 768 -3.12 -24.61 7.06
N SER A 769 -2.33 -23.73 6.43
CA SER A 769 -2.80 -22.81 5.41
C SER A 769 -2.76 -23.52 4.06
N VAL A 770 -3.90 -23.95 3.54
CA VAL A 770 -3.97 -24.30 2.12
C VAL A 770 -4.25 -23.02 1.33
N PRO A 771 -3.59 -22.79 0.19
CA PRO A 771 -4.12 -21.90 -0.84
C PRO A 771 -5.45 -22.50 -1.31
N HIS A 772 -6.57 -22.11 -0.70
CA HIS A 772 -7.87 -22.78 -0.86
C HIS A 772 -8.33 -22.82 -2.30
N LEU A 773 -8.22 -24.00 -2.89
CA LEU A 773 -8.69 -24.35 -4.22
C LEU A 773 -9.27 -25.75 -4.15
N ARG A 774 -10.50 -25.86 -3.63
CA ARG A 774 -11.33 -27.05 -3.85
C ARG A 774 -12.48 -26.77 -4.82
N PRO A 775 -12.56 -27.52 -5.94
CA PRO A 775 -13.82 -27.88 -6.54
C PRO A 775 -14.45 -29.06 -5.77
N ASN A 776 -15.77 -29.05 -5.66
CA ASN A 776 -16.60 -30.11 -5.06
C ASN A 776 -16.15 -31.54 -5.44
N GLY A 777 -15.76 -32.35 -4.45
CA GLY A 777 -15.50 -33.79 -4.59
C GLY A 777 -15.36 -34.49 -3.22
N PRO A 778 -15.84 -35.75 -3.05
CA PRO A 778 -16.07 -36.33 -1.73
C PRO A 778 -14.80 -36.89 -1.08
N ASN A 779 -14.64 -36.59 0.21
CA ASN A 779 -13.91 -37.32 1.25
C ASN A 779 -12.69 -38.14 0.82
N ALA A 780 -11.52 -37.50 0.84
CA ALA A 780 -10.25 -38.17 1.07
C ALA A 780 -9.39 -37.28 1.99
N PHE A 781 -9.00 -37.81 3.15
CA PHE A 781 -7.94 -37.23 3.99
C PHE A 781 -6.71 -36.97 3.11
N ARG A 782 -6.32 -35.71 2.98
CA ARG A 782 -5.10 -35.28 2.30
C ARG A 782 -4.32 -34.41 3.27
N ASN A 783 -3.35 -35.02 3.95
CA ASN A 783 -2.41 -34.28 4.79
C ASN A 783 -1.41 -33.57 3.87
N VAL A 784 -1.33 -32.25 3.99
CA VAL A 784 -0.40 -31.38 3.27
C VAL A 784 0.71 -30.98 4.23
N THR A 785 1.97 -31.25 3.87
CA THR A 785 3.18 -30.70 4.51
C THR A 785 3.36 -29.23 4.20
#